data_AF-A0A1X7HBY5-F1
#
_entry.id   AF-A0A1X7HBY5-F1
#
_cell.length_a   1.000
_cell.length_b   1.000
_cell.length_c   1.000
_cell.angle_alpha   90.00
_cell.angle_beta   90.00
_cell.angle_gamma   90.00
#
_symmetry.space_group_name_H-M   'P 1'
#
loop_
_entity.id
_entity.type
_entity.pdbx_description
1 polymer ?
#
loop_
_entity_poly.entity_id
_entity_poly.type
_entity_poly.pdbx_seq_one_letter_code
_entity_poly.pdbx_strand_id
1 'polypeptide(L)'
;MSTNEPQLTQLVRGLLPSGAELVMINKPAELTAVYAADLNGDQVPEVTAVYRLNGELYLLVLQYRDGIWEVAENEKGPGYGVTLLTAAPIMKPGKNNLIVGWQIGSIWSKLSVYTYTQDGLIDIAPPDMSYSYIRVMDMPSPAGRDGITEIALWIHDTGNAYRVEVLRWKNGRFVPAPDVYQYYFPTVVRYYEQMTQQHSDYSFYWYYLADAQYRAGMPQEALASVDKALSFEHPYPSRERLLELERNIRQMLDIIGMPRVVGLFPASLKTTEGMKWGYINNRGKMEIRSLYDDARDFQENGLAIVGVNGKYGIIDISTNYVVQPVYNMISPFSERRAIVIDGQGFKLIDETGTVLTKRAYPFIANMQDGRSVFNVTNVGNGGTSRYGYLNSQGNEVISAQYEEANDFENGRAVVKIKDNEYALIGRDGRKLATYPYTYVGPHGDGLLAFKREAAGKYGYDGRAVVNTAEDYKSNYGVINKQGMFVVKPEYNDIRDLGDERLALGRAVDPEQPFLGSKYAIADWKGTVLSEFVYQDVSNFQDDLASVSDTKQTYFIDRSGKPAPGFPRFSGSGTLTLVQKDLIKAFIDQRLSYVNRDGVVIWQQNTVIPLKSPFLVKEEKYKPNPDYLVYYPQVEGMTDKAAQQMVNSKLKEMSQVKPIPGKLDYSYSGDFEVAFYKQNLLELELNGYHYPFGAAHGMPTKTYAIINLVNGHMYTLKDLFKPGSDYVKELSSIVGKQIKEDPQYSYVFPGSYTGIRPDQPFFVTENAIHLYFSPYEIAPYAAGFPTFTIPFVEIRDIINTDGEFWKSFKV
;
A
#
# COMPACT_ATOMS: atom_id res chain seq x y z
N MET A 1 21.09 42.74 -28.84
CA MET A 1 21.50 43.78 -29.81
C MET A 1 20.43 43.90 -30.90
N SER A 2 19.31 44.56 -30.62
CA SER A 2 18.30 44.95 -31.62
C SER A 2 18.50 46.38 -32.13
N THR A 3 19.65 46.99 -31.84
CA THR A 3 19.83 48.44 -31.92
C THR A 3 20.29 48.98 -33.28
N ASN A 4 20.52 48.12 -34.29
CA ASN A 4 21.06 48.55 -35.60
C ASN A 4 20.31 48.02 -36.84
N GLU A 5 19.08 47.48 -36.72
CA GLU A 5 18.31 46.94 -37.86
C GLU A 5 18.24 47.91 -39.07
N PRO A 6 17.96 49.23 -38.91
CA PRO A 6 17.91 50.14 -40.05
C PRO A 6 19.26 50.31 -40.76
N GLN A 7 20.38 50.28 -40.02
CA GLN A 7 21.73 50.40 -40.57
C GLN A 7 22.13 49.15 -41.35
N LEU A 8 21.84 47.97 -40.79
CA LEU A 8 22.06 46.69 -41.47
C LEU A 8 21.20 46.58 -42.73
N THR A 9 19.94 47.02 -42.65
CA THR A 9 19.02 47.06 -43.80
C THR A 9 19.56 47.96 -44.90
N GLN A 10 20.07 49.15 -44.56
CA GLN A 10 20.65 50.06 -45.54
C GLN A 10 21.91 49.49 -46.19
N LEU A 11 22.80 48.86 -45.40
CA LEU A 11 23.99 48.17 -45.89
C LEU A 11 23.61 47.09 -46.92
N VAL A 12 22.69 46.21 -46.54
CA VAL A 12 22.26 45.09 -47.40
C VAL A 12 21.63 45.62 -48.69
N ARG A 13 20.74 46.63 -48.62
CA ARG A 13 20.11 47.22 -49.82
C ARG A 13 21.12 47.73 -50.85
N GLY A 14 22.28 48.22 -50.40
CA GLY A 14 23.33 48.70 -51.30
C GLY A 14 24.07 47.58 -52.06
N LEU A 15 23.96 46.34 -51.60
CA LEU A 15 24.66 45.17 -52.13
C LEU A 15 23.72 44.13 -52.77
N LEU A 16 22.42 44.42 -52.81
CA LEU A 16 21.44 43.53 -53.44
C LEU A 16 21.49 43.61 -54.97
N PRO A 17 21.19 42.49 -55.67
CA PRO A 17 20.99 42.52 -57.11
C PRO A 17 19.88 43.50 -57.52
N SER A 18 19.97 44.06 -58.73
CA SER A 18 18.92 44.94 -59.25
C SER A 18 17.58 44.19 -59.34
N GLY A 19 16.50 44.80 -58.86
CA GLY A 19 15.17 44.19 -58.81
C GLY A 19 14.93 43.24 -57.63
N ALA A 20 15.90 43.09 -56.71
CA ALA A 20 15.72 42.34 -55.48
C ALA A 20 15.01 43.16 -54.40
N GLU A 21 14.16 42.51 -53.62
CA GLU A 21 13.43 43.10 -52.49
C GLU A 21 13.77 42.36 -51.19
N LEU A 22 14.04 43.07 -50.10
CA LEU A 22 14.23 42.43 -48.80
C LEU A 22 12.91 41.84 -48.29
N VAL A 23 12.98 40.61 -47.78
CA VAL A 23 11.82 39.92 -47.21
C VAL A 23 11.52 40.48 -45.83
N MET A 24 10.23 40.65 -45.53
CA MET A 24 9.74 41.02 -44.21
C MET A 24 9.29 39.78 -43.42
N ILE A 25 9.65 39.72 -42.14
CA ILE A 25 9.14 38.76 -41.16
C ILE A 25 7.97 39.44 -40.44
N ASN A 26 6.75 38.95 -40.64
CA ASN A 26 5.52 39.67 -40.24
C ASN A 26 4.98 39.27 -38.85
N LYS A 27 5.59 38.31 -38.16
CA LYS A 27 5.17 37.83 -36.82
C LYS A 27 6.41 37.49 -35.98
N PRO A 28 6.51 37.91 -34.71
CA PRO A 28 5.54 38.66 -33.90
C PRO A 28 5.55 40.19 -34.10
N ALA A 29 6.49 40.74 -34.87
CA ALA A 29 6.55 42.14 -35.27
C ALA A 29 7.11 42.23 -36.70
N GLU A 30 6.73 43.26 -37.47
CA GLU A 30 7.26 43.49 -38.82
C GLU A 30 8.72 43.93 -38.74
N LEU A 31 9.62 43.01 -39.12
CA LEU A 31 11.06 43.23 -39.16
C LEU A 31 11.60 42.84 -40.53
N THR A 32 12.63 43.53 -40.98
CA THR A 32 13.34 43.12 -42.19
C THR A 32 14.10 41.83 -41.87
N ALA A 33 14.11 40.86 -42.78
CA ALA A 33 14.85 39.60 -42.63
C ALA A 33 16.36 39.85 -42.78
N VAL A 34 16.95 40.57 -41.81
CA VAL A 34 18.38 40.89 -41.71
C VAL A 34 18.84 40.59 -40.29
N TYR A 35 19.96 39.89 -40.15
CA TYR A 35 20.50 39.51 -38.85
C TYR A 35 22.03 39.50 -38.89
N ALA A 36 22.69 40.02 -37.86
CA ALA A 36 24.14 40.02 -37.76
C ALA A 36 24.62 39.14 -36.61
N ALA A 37 25.55 38.23 -36.88
CA ALA A 37 26.16 37.36 -35.89
C ALA A 37 27.54 36.88 -36.35
N ASP A 38 28.44 36.62 -35.41
CA ASP A 38 29.70 35.93 -35.69
C ASP A 38 29.41 34.44 -35.96
N LEU A 39 29.44 34.06 -37.23
CA LEU A 39 29.17 32.71 -37.72
C LEU A 39 30.46 31.92 -37.96
N ASN A 40 31.53 32.61 -38.34
CA ASN A 40 32.81 31.99 -38.70
C ASN A 40 33.74 31.79 -37.47
N GLY A 41 33.52 32.53 -36.38
CA GLY A 41 34.27 32.48 -35.11
C GLY A 41 35.43 33.48 -34.99
N ASP A 42 35.52 34.49 -35.86
CA ASP A 42 36.58 35.50 -35.89
C ASP A 42 36.27 36.76 -35.04
N GLN A 43 35.15 36.76 -34.32
CA GLN A 43 34.64 37.86 -33.50
C GLN A 43 34.15 39.08 -34.31
N VAL A 44 34.08 38.99 -35.64
CA VAL A 44 33.50 39.99 -36.52
C VAL A 44 32.15 39.46 -37.02
N PRO A 45 31.02 40.12 -36.72
CA PRO A 45 29.72 39.63 -37.17
C PRO A 45 29.57 39.64 -38.70
N GLU A 46 29.20 38.50 -39.29
CA GLU A 46 28.63 38.45 -40.63
C GLU A 46 27.22 39.06 -40.64
N VAL A 47 26.87 39.72 -41.74
CA VAL A 47 25.52 40.24 -41.94
C VAL A 47 24.77 39.32 -42.89
N THR A 48 23.71 38.71 -42.39
CA THR A 48 22.84 37.80 -43.15
C THR A 48 21.55 38.48 -43.52
N ALA A 49 21.01 38.17 -44.70
CA ALA A 49 19.73 38.69 -45.14
C ALA A 49 18.99 37.71 -46.03
N VAL A 50 17.65 37.77 -46.02
CA VAL A 50 16.84 37.08 -47.03
C VAL A 50 16.17 38.10 -47.94
N TYR A 51 16.38 37.93 -49.23
CA TYR A 51 15.76 38.76 -50.27
C TYR A 51 14.98 37.89 -51.26
N ARG A 52 14.12 38.55 -52.03
CA ARG A 52 13.33 37.98 -53.10
C ARG A 52 13.77 38.58 -54.43
N LEU A 53 14.00 37.74 -55.43
CA LEU A 53 14.30 38.15 -56.80
C LEU A 53 13.54 37.23 -57.75
N ASN A 54 12.75 37.82 -58.67
CA ASN A 54 11.92 37.08 -59.63
C ASN A 54 10.98 36.02 -58.98
N GLY A 55 10.48 36.32 -57.77
CA GLY A 55 9.59 35.43 -57.02
C GLY A 55 10.30 34.33 -56.23
N GLU A 56 11.62 34.21 -56.35
CA GLU A 56 12.42 33.22 -55.60
C GLU A 56 13.13 33.86 -54.42
N LEU A 57 13.36 33.08 -53.36
CA LEU A 57 14.06 33.53 -52.16
C LEU A 57 15.54 33.20 -52.23
N TYR A 58 16.36 34.08 -51.67
CA TYR A 58 17.81 33.92 -51.59
C TYR A 58 18.30 34.32 -50.20
N LEU A 59 19.16 33.48 -49.61
CA LEU A 59 19.91 33.75 -48.40
C LEU A 59 21.26 34.37 -48.78
N LEU A 60 21.45 35.63 -48.39
CA LEU A 60 22.69 36.38 -48.54
C LEU A 60 23.48 36.36 -47.24
N VAL A 61 24.79 36.14 -47.33
CA VAL A 61 25.74 36.39 -46.24
C VAL A 61 26.81 37.37 -46.73
N LEU A 62 27.00 38.44 -45.97
CA LEU A 62 28.03 39.44 -46.18
C LEU A 62 29.12 39.30 -45.13
N GLN A 63 30.36 39.39 -45.57
CA GLN A 63 31.53 39.40 -44.69
C GLN A 63 32.28 40.73 -44.85
N TYR A 64 32.89 41.21 -43.77
CA TYR A 64 33.72 42.40 -43.78
C TYR A 64 35.19 42.01 -43.91
N ARG A 65 35.82 42.34 -45.05
CA ARG A 65 37.24 42.09 -45.31
C ARG A 65 37.90 43.32 -45.91
N ASP A 66 39.13 43.59 -45.50
CA ASP A 66 39.97 44.68 -46.03
C ASP A 66 39.28 46.07 -46.10
N GLY A 67 38.38 46.36 -45.15
CA GLY A 67 37.70 47.65 -45.05
C GLY A 67 36.40 47.76 -45.84
N ILE A 68 35.95 46.69 -46.52
CA ILE A 68 34.74 46.65 -47.34
C ILE A 68 33.85 45.45 -46.99
N TRP A 69 32.54 45.59 -47.23
CA TRP A 69 31.59 44.48 -47.17
C TRP A 69 31.52 43.78 -48.52
N GLU A 70 31.75 42.46 -48.52
CA GLU A 70 31.67 41.62 -49.71
C GLU A 70 30.63 40.51 -49.54
N VAL A 71 30.08 40.02 -50.66
CA VAL A 71 29.19 38.86 -50.67
C VAL A 71 30.03 37.60 -50.45
N ALA A 72 29.83 36.96 -49.30
CA ALA A 72 30.48 35.71 -48.96
C ALA A 72 29.68 34.50 -49.48
N GLU A 73 28.36 34.53 -49.31
CA GLU A 73 27.45 33.44 -49.72
C GLU A 73 26.16 34.02 -50.30
N ASN A 74 25.59 33.34 -51.29
CA ASN A 74 24.31 33.71 -51.89
C ASN A 74 23.57 32.46 -52.38
N GLU A 75 22.76 31.87 -51.50
CA GLU A 75 22.15 30.56 -51.69
C GLU A 75 20.65 30.66 -51.94
N LYS A 76 20.13 29.83 -52.84
CA LYS A 76 18.68 29.79 -53.12
C LYS A 76 17.93 29.14 -51.97
N GLY A 77 16.96 29.85 -51.41
CA GLY A 77 16.10 29.40 -50.32
C GLY A 77 14.79 28.76 -50.79
N PRO A 78 14.22 27.80 -50.03
CA PRO A 78 12.90 27.24 -50.31
C PRO A 78 11.75 28.16 -49.83
N GLY A 79 10.53 27.88 -50.30
CA GLY A 79 9.33 28.56 -49.84
C GLY A 79 9.09 29.93 -50.48
N TYR A 80 8.22 30.73 -49.86
CA TYR A 80 7.77 32.03 -50.40
C TYR A 80 7.91 33.19 -49.40
N GLY A 81 8.25 32.92 -48.15
CA GLY A 81 8.56 33.91 -47.12
C GLY A 81 9.52 33.39 -46.06
N VAL A 82 9.75 34.17 -45.01
CA VAL A 82 10.59 33.82 -43.86
C VAL A 82 9.84 34.13 -42.56
N THR A 83 9.89 33.21 -41.61
CA THR A 83 9.26 33.33 -40.28
C THR A 83 10.26 33.49 -39.14
N LEU A 84 11.54 33.20 -39.40
CA LEU A 84 12.64 33.34 -38.45
C LEU A 84 13.94 33.58 -39.20
N LEU A 85 14.73 34.56 -38.76
CA LEU A 85 16.14 34.71 -39.10
C LEU A 85 16.88 35.12 -37.83
N THR A 86 17.72 34.23 -37.30
CA THR A 86 18.48 34.46 -36.06
C THR A 86 19.74 33.60 -36.07
N ALA A 87 20.62 33.77 -35.08
CA ALA A 87 21.74 32.86 -34.87
C ALA A 87 21.85 32.48 -33.39
N ALA A 88 22.32 31.25 -33.14
CA ALA A 88 22.54 30.75 -31.78
C ALA A 88 23.59 29.64 -31.77
N PRO A 89 24.30 29.39 -30.65
CA PRO A 89 25.25 28.31 -30.54
C PRO A 89 24.55 26.95 -30.45
N ILE A 90 24.30 26.29 -31.59
CA ILE A 90 23.59 25.01 -31.64
C ILE A 90 24.55 23.83 -31.50
N MET A 91 25.71 23.87 -32.17
CA MET A 91 26.62 22.72 -32.21
C MET A 91 27.58 22.66 -31.03
N LYS A 92 28.05 23.83 -30.57
CA LYS A 92 29.02 23.96 -29.46
C LYS A 92 28.99 25.36 -28.86
N PRO A 93 29.41 25.54 -27.60
CA PRO A 93 29.41 26.86 -26.96
C PRO A 93 30.27 27.86 -27.73
N GLY A 94 29.76 29.09 -27.86
CA GLY A 94 30.50 30.22 -28.43
C GLY A 94 30.66 30.23 -29.96
N LYS A 95 30.20 29.21 -30.70
CA LYS A 95 30.14 29.26 -32.18
C LYS A 95 28.68 29.29 -32.63
N ASN A 96 28.25 30.40 -33.23
CA ASN A 96 26.87 30.50 -33.70
C ASN A 96 26.62 29.68 -34.97
N ASN A 97 25.39 29.19 -35.06
CA ASN A 97 24.79 28.63 -36.26
C ASN A 97 23.67 29.56 -36.71
N LEU A 98 23.59 29.82 -38.01
CA LEU A 98 22.52 30.62 -38.58
C LEU A 98 21.25 29.78 -38.66
N ILE A 99 20.12 30.33 -38.23
CA ILE A 99 18.85 29.63 -38.15
C ILE A 99 17.84 30.38 -39.02
N VAL A 100 17.29 29.68 -40.01
CA VAL A 100 16.33 30.23 -40.97
C VAL A 100 15.05 29.41 -40.97
N GLY A 101 13.93 30.10 -40.81
CA GLY A 101 12.59 29.53 -40.88
C GLY A 101 11.92 29.86 -42.20
N TRP A 102 12.06 29.00 -43.20
CA TRP A 102 11.49 29.21 -44.53
C TRP A 102 9.98 28.95 -44.53
N GLN A 103 9.19 29.97 -44.84
CA GLN A 103 7.74 29.82 -44.90
C GLN A 103 7.34 29.01 -46.12
N ILE A 104 6.78 27.82 -45.87
CA ILE A 104 6.34 26.88 -46.92
C ILE A 104 4.83 26.67 -46.93
N GLY A 105 4.11 27.23 -45.95
CA GLY A 105 2.65 27.22 -45.89
C GLY A 105 2.09 28.24 -44.90
N SER A 106 0.76 28.24 -44.74
CA SER A 106 0.05 29.16 -43.83
C SER A 106 0.39 28.95 -42.35
N ILE A 107 0.71 27.71 -41.97
CA ILE A 107 1.03 27.29 -40.60
C ILE A 107 2.37 26.55 -40.50
N TRP A 108 3.10 26.38 -41.61
CA TRP A 108 4.29 25.55 -41.70
C TRP A 108 5.49 26.32 -42.21
N SER A 109 6.61 26.15 -41.50
CA SER A 109 7.93 26.62 -41.91
C SER A 109 8.91 25.45 -41.91
N LYS A 110 9.75 25.35 -42.96
CA LYS A 110 10.93 24.48 -42.96
C LYS A 110 12.02 25.15 -42.14
N LEU A 111 12.61 24.42 -41.19
CA LEU A 111 13.75 24.88 -40.43
C LEU A 111 15.05 24.50 -41.17
N SER A 112 15.90 25.49 -41.40
CA SER A 112 17.30 25.30 -41.77
C SER A 112 18.19 25.80 -40.65
N VAL A 113 19.25 25.06 -40.35
CA VAL A 113 20.28 25.45 -39.38
C VAL A 113 21.62 25.34 -40.11
N TYR A 114 22.20 26.47 -40.48
CA TYR A 114 23.44 26.50 -41.23
C TYR A 114 24.65 26.59 -40.30
N THR A 115 25.67 25.78 -40.60
CA THR A 115 27.02 25.93 -40.06
C THR A 115 27.93 26.55 -41.11
N TYR A 116 28.69 27.56 -40.72
CA TYR A 116 29.66 28.21 -41.59
C TYR A 116 30.97 27.40 -41.59
N THR A 117 31.38 26.96 -42.78
CA THR A 117 32.59 26.14 -43.02
C THR A 117 33.50 26.79 -44.07
N GLN A 118 34.65 26.17 -44.35
CA GLN A 118 35.53 26.63 -45.43
C GLN A 118 34.90 26.41 -46.82
N ASP A 119 33.99 25.45 -46.94
CA ASP A 119 33.27 25.13 -48.18
C ASP A 119 31.92 25.87 -48.28
N GLY A 120 31.69 26.85 -47.40
CA GLY A 120 30.48 27.67 -47.32
C GLY A 120 29.46 27.21 -46.29
N LEU A 121 28.19 27.60 -46.48
CA LEU A 121 27.10 27.24 -45.57
C LEU A 121 26.62 25.80 -45.79
N ILE A 122 26.60 25.01 -44.71
CA ILE A 122 26.05 23.65 -44.73
C ILE A 122 24.81 23.61 -43.83
N ASP A 123 23.65 23.28 -44.39
CA ASP A 123 22.42 23.04 -43.61
C ASP A 123 22.54 21.71 -42.87
N ILE A 124 22.60 21.77 -41.55
CA ILE A 124 22.68 20.60 -40.66
C ILE A 124 21.31 20.16 -40.15
N ALA A 125 20.24 20.88 -40.47
CA ALA A 125 18.88 20.45 -40.16
C ALA A 125 18.41 19.36 -41.14
N PRO A 126 17.68 18.33 -40.68
CA PRO A 126 17.04 17.37 -41.57
C PRO A 126 16.10 18.06 -42.59
N PRO A 127 16.03 17.58 -43.85
CA PRO A 127 15.21 18.22 -44.89
C PRO A 127 13.72 18.35 -44.55
N ASP A 128 13.19 17.47 -43.71
CA ASP A 128 11.80 17.37 -43.25
C ASP A 128 11.53 18.09 -41.92
N MET A 129 12.55 18.73 -41.32
CA MET A 129 12.41 19.46 -40.07
C MET A 129 11.55 20.70 -40.28
N SER A 130 10.34 20.69 -39.73
CA SER A 130 9.35 21.75 -39.90
C SER A 130 8.62 22.10 -38.60
N TYR A 131 8.05 23.30 -38.56
CA TYR A 131 7.37 23.81 -37.38
C TYR A 131 6.27 24.83 -37.71
N SER A 132 5.38 25.04 -36.75
CA SER A 132 4.39 26.13 -36.72
C SER A 132 4.82 27.25 -35.79
N TYR A 133 5.36 26.91 -34.62
CA TYR A 133 6.05 27.85 -33.73
C TYR A 133 7.38 27.27 -33.28
N ILE A 134 8.33 28.16 -32.98
CA ILE A 134 9.67 27.79 -32.56
C ILE A 134 10.13 28.61 -31.35
N ARG A 135 10.92 27.99 -30.49
CA ARG A 135 11.75 28.66 -29.49
C ARG A 135 13.19 28.17 -29.64
N VAL A 136 14.12 29.11 -29.61
CA VAL A 136 15.56 28.88 -29.70
C VAL A 136 16.17 29.49 -28.44
N MET A 137 16.64 28.68 -27.51
CA MET A 137 17.23 29.14 -26.25
C MET A 137 18.09 28.07 -25.56
N ASP A 138 19.11 28.53 -24.84
CA ASP A 138 19.89 27.72 -23.90
C ASP A 138 19.04 27.41 -22.66
N MET A 139 18.51 26.18 -22.62
CA MET A 139 17.61 25.71 -21.59
C MET A 139 18.42 25.11 -20.43
N PRO A 140 18.20 25.54 -19.18
CA PRO A 140 18.92 24.98 -18.05
C PRO A 140 18.51 23.52 -17.81
N SER A 141 19.51 22.65 -17.78
CA SER A 141 19.40 21.29 -17.23
C SER A 141 19.57 21.31 -15.70
N PRO A 142 19.43 20.19 -14.98
CA PRO A 142 19.82 20.11 -13.57
C PRO A 142 21.27 20.51 -13.28
N ALA A 143 22.16 20.42 -14.27
CA ALA A 143 23.55 20.89 -14.17
C ALA A 143 23.73 22.39 -14.48
N GLY A 144 22.64 23.10 -14.80
CA GLY A 144 22.66 24.48 -15.26
C GLY A 144 22.67 24.60 -16.79
N ARG A 145 23.00 25.81 -17.26
CA ARG A 145 23.18 26.14 -18.69
C ARG A 145 24.59 25.76 -19.14
N ASP A 146 24.71 25.17 -20.32
CA ASP A 146 25.98 24.72 -20.89
C ASP A 146 26.48 25.60 -22.05
N GLY A 147 25.73 26.64 -22.42
CA GLY A 147 26.06 27.53 -23.53
C GLY A 147 25.74 26.94 -24.90
N ILE A 148 25.08 25.78 -24.96
CA ILE A 148 24.50 25.18 -26.16
C ILE A 148 23.00 25.46 -26.17
N THR A 149 22.46 25.76 -27.34
CA THR A 149 21.06 26.15 -27.50
C THR A 149 20.20 24.97 -27.94
N GLU A 150 19.12 24.73 -27.20
CA GLU A 150 18.04 23.83 -27.61
C GLU A 150 17.04 24.52 -28.54
N ILE A 151 16.36 23.70 -29.33
CA ILE A 151 15.26 24.11 -30.20
C ILE A 151 13.99 23.40 -29.76
N ALA A 152 12.96 24.16 -29.39
CA ALA A 152 11.62 23.64 -29.19
C ALA A 152 10.74 23.94 -30.40
N LEU A 153 10.25 22.89 -31.05
CA LEU A 153 9.38 22.93 -32.21
C LEU A 153 7.95 22.61 -31.79
N TRP A 154 7.02 23.52 -32.10
CA TRP A 154 5.58 23.29 -32.00
C TRP A 154 5.07 22.95 -33.40
N ILE A 155 4.68 21.71 -33.60
CA ILE A 155 4.33 21.10 -34.87
C ILE A 155 2.83 20.89 -34.89
N HIS A 156 2.09 21.61 -35.72
CA HIS A 156 0.63 21.51 -35.77
C HIS A 156 0.19 20.06 -36.06
N ASP A 157 -0.78 19.57 -35.30
CA ASP A 157 -1.36 18.23 -35.48
C ASP A 157 -2.81 18.33 -35.93
N THR A 158 -3.70 18.79 -35.04
CA THR A 158 -5.14 18.90 -35.32
C THR A 158 -5.77 20.05 -34.52
N GLY A 159 -6.74 20.76 -35.09
CA GLY A 159 -7.36 21.92 -34.43
C GLY A 159 -6.30 22.96 -34.01
N ASN A 160 -6.28 23.33 -32.72
CA ASN A 160 -5.19 24.13 -32.13
C ASN A 160 -4.21 23.27 -31.31
N ALA A 161 -4.10 21.97 -31.61
CA ALA A 161 -3.15 21.09 -30.96
C ALA A 161 -1.85 20.99 -31.76
N TYR A 162 -0.75 21.03 -31.03
CA TYR A 162 0.62 20.99 -31.52
C TYR A 162 1.41 19.90 -30.80
N ARG A 163 2.06 19.01 -31.55
CA ARG A 163 3.12 18.17 -31.01
C ARG A 163 4.34 19.04 -30.71
N VAL A 164 4.85 18.98 -29.48
CA VAL A 164 6.01 19.77 -29.06
C VAL A 164 7.23 18.87 -28.90
N GLU A 165 8.27 19.16 -29.67
CA GLU A 165 9.55 18.45 -29.59
C GLU A 165 10.65 19.42 -29.14
N VAL A 166 11.38 19.07 -28.07
CA VAL A 166 12.55 19.83 -27.59
C VAL A 166 13.81 19.04 -27.93
N LEU A 167 14.66 19.63 -28.77
CA LEU A 167 15.77 18.99 -29.44
C LEU A 167 17.09 19.69 -29.15
N ARG A 168 18.17 18.93 -29.06
CA ARG A 168 19.55 19.45 -29.08
C ARG A 168 20.42 18.77 -30.12
N TRP A 169 21.48 19.44 -30.52
CA TRP A 169 22.53 18.83 -31.34
C TRP A 169 23.41 17.93 -30.48
N LYS A 170 23.53 16.65 -30.86
CA LYS A 170 24.43 15.71 -30.20
C LYS A 170 24.85 14.62 -31.17
N ASN A 171 26.13 14.29 -31.20
CA ASN A 171 26.70 13.24 -32.06
C ASN A 171 26.34 13.41 -33.55
N GLY A 172 26.38 14.65 -34.05
CA GLY A 172 26.18 14.93 -35.48
C GLY A 172 24.73 14.98 -35.95
N ARG A 173 23.74 14.99 -35.04
CA ARG A 173 22.32 15.11 -35.39
C ARG A 173 21.52 15.79 -34.28
N PHE A 174 20.30 16.22 -34.61
CA PHE A 174 19.31 16.64 -33.60
C PHE A 174 18.70 15.41 -32.91
N VAL A 175 18.63 15.45 -31.58
CA VAL A 175 18.02 14.41 -30.73
C VAL A 175 17.14 15.05 -29.65
N PRO A 176 16.14 14.34 -29.12
CA PRO A 176 15.38 14.81 -27.96
C PRO A 176 16.28 15.13 -26.75
N ALA A 177 15.93 16.19 -26.00
CA ALA A 177 16.66 16.66 -24.82
C ALA A 177 15.81 16.51 -23.53
N PRO A 178 15.58 15.28 -23.02
CA PRO A 178 14.69 15.05 -21.87
C PRO A 178 15.18 15.70 -20.58
N ASP A 179 16.49 15.93 -20.45
CA ASP A 179 17.11 16.57 -19.28
C ASP A 179 16.66 18.03 -19.07
N VAL A 180 16.13 18.70 -20.10
CA VAL A 180 15.62 20.07 -20.00
C VAL A 180 14.09 20.15 -20.01
N TYR A 181 13.38 19.01 -20.04
CA TYR A 181 11.92 19.02 -20.16
C TYR A 181 11.24 19.68 -18.96
N GLN A 182 11.76 19.47 -17.74
CA GLN A 182 11.23 20.11 -16.52
C GLN A 182 11.30 21.64 -16.57
N TYR A 183 12.20 22.21 -17.37
CA TYR A 183 12.24 23.65 -17.60
C TYR A 183 11.22 24.11 -18.64
N TYR A 184 11.14 23.42 -19.78
CA TYR A 184 10.35 23.91 -20.92
C TYR A 184 8.87 23.49 -20.89
N PHE A 185 8.58 22.22 -20.53
CA PHE A 185 7.23 21.67 -20.58
C PHE A 185 6.21 22.33 -19.65
N PRO A 186 6.54 22.98 -18.52
CA PRO A 186 5.57 23.82 -17.79
C PRO A 186 4.93 24.92 -18.65
N THR A 187 5.61 25.39 -19.70
CA THR A 187 5.01 26.33 -20.67
C THR A 187 4.01 25.63 -21.59
N VAL A 188 4.28 24.38 -21.98
CA VAL A 188 3.38 23.55 -22.79
C VAL A 188 2.15 23.12 -22.00
N VAL A 189 2.33 22.76 -20.72
CA VAL A 189 1.24 22.43 -19.78
C VAL A 189 0.25 23.59 -19.69
N ARG A 190 0.72 24.81 -19.39
CA ARG A 190 -0.15 26.00 -19.30
C ARG A 190 -0.96 26.26 -20.57
N TYR A 191 -0.37 26.02 -21.73
CA TYR A 191 -1.08 26.14 -23.01
C TYR A 191 -2.25 25.13 -23.07
N TYR A 192 -2.00 23.85 -22.77
CA TYR A 192 -3.03 22.83 -22.86
C TYR A 192 -4.04 22.86 -21.71
N GLU A 193 -3.68 23.36 -20.53
CA GLU A 193 -4.64 23.65 -19.46
C GLU A 193 -5.66 24.70 -19.92
N GLN A 194 -5.22 25.76 -20.62
CA GLN A 194 -6.13 26.74 -21.21
C GLN A 194 -7.02 26.11 -22.29
N MET A 195 -6.45 25.24 -23.13
CA MET A 195 -7.23 24.54 -24.16
C MET A 195 -8.27 23.60 -23.55
N THR A 196 -7.94 22.81 -22.54
CA THR A 196 -8.91 21.91 -21.89
C THR A 196 -9.95 22.64 -21.06
N GLN A 197 -9.65 23.85 -20.56
CA GLN A 197 -10.66 24.72 -19.94
C GLN A 197 -11.65 25.29 -20.96
N GLN A 198 -11.17 25.73 -22.13
CA GLN A 198 -12.02 26.30 -23.18
C GLN A 198 -12.79 25.23 -23.98
N HIS A 199 -12.20 24.05 -24.12
CA HIS A 199 -12.61 22.97 -25.02
C HIS A 199 -12.51 21.62 -24.31
N SER A 200 -13.20 21.49 -23.17
CA SER A 200 -13.14 20.30 -22.31
C SER A 200 -13.67 19.01 -22.94
N ASP A 201 -14.37 19.12 -24.06
CA ASP A 201 -15.03 18.06 -24.83
C ASP A 201 -14.16 17.47 -25.96
N TYR A 202 -12.93 17.96 -26.13
CA TYR A 202 -12.02 17.47 -27.18
C TYR A 202 -10.92 16.58 -26.61
N SER A 203 -10.96 15.28 -26.94
CA SER A 203 -10.02 14.27 -26.43
C SER A 203 -8.55 14.58 -26.72
N PHE A 204 -8.24 15.19 -27.88
CA PHE A 204 -6.85 15.47 -28.27
C PHE A 204 -6.18 16.54 -27.38
N TYR A 205 -6.91 17.52 -26.84
CA TYR A 205 -6.34 18.46 -25.88
C TYR A 205 -5.97 17.78 -24.56
N TRP A 206 -6.79 16.81 -24.10
CA TRP A 206 -6.47 16.01 -22.92
C TRP A 206 -5.25 15.11 -23.13
N TYR A 207 -5.10 14.51 -24.32
CA TYR A 207 -3.90 13.76 -24.67
C TYR A 207 -2.64 14.63 -24.61
N TYR A 208 -2.65 15.79 -25.26
CA TYR A 208 -1.49 16.66 -25.29
C TYR A 208 -1.20 17.31 -23.92
N LEU A 209 -2.23 17.55 -23.10
CA LEU A 209 -2.05 17.94 -21.71
C LEU A 209 -1.34 16.82 -20.91
N ALA A 210 -1.78 15.57 -21.09
CA ALA A 210 -1.19 14.43 -20.41
C ALA A 210 0.28 14.20 -20.80
N ASP A 211 0.62 14.21 -22.10
CA ASP A 211 2.02 14.10 -22.57
C ASP A 211 2.87 15.26 -22.04
N ALA A 212 2.34 16.49 -22.04
CA ALA A 212 3.05 17.65 -21.52
C ALA A 212 3.30 17.57 -20.01
N GLN A 213 2.31 17.17 -19.22
CA GLN A 213 2.44 16.97 -17.77
C GLN A 213 3.42 15.85 -17.44
N TYR A 214 3.37 14.73 -18.18
CA TYR A 214 4.32 13.64 -18.02
C TYR A 214 5.76 14.12 -18.24
N ARG A 215 6.02 14.83 -19.34
CA ARG A 215 7.35 15.37 -19.66
C ARG A 215 7.77 16.50 -18.72
N ALA A 216 6.83 17.24 -18.14
CA ALA A 216 7.11 18.24 -17.10
C ALA A 216 7.46 17.64 -15.73
N GLY A 217 7.32 16.32 -15.55
CA GLY A 217 7.52 15.67 -14.26
C GLY A 217 6.33 15.80 -13.30
N MET A 218 5.11 15.88 -13.84
CA MET A 218 3.83 15.97 -13.11
C MET A 218 2.99 14.70 -13.33
N PRO A 219 3.43 13.53 -12.82
CA PRO A 219 2.86 12.23 -13.22
C PRO A 219 1.44 11.98 -12.67
N GLN A 220 1.05 12.59 -11.54
CA GLN A 220 -0.31 12.42 -11.01
C GLN A 220 -1.34 13.18 -11.87
N GLU A 221 -1.02 14.41 -12.23
CA GLU A 221 -1.80 15.25 -13.12
C GLU A 221 -1.86 14.64 -14.52
N ALA A 222 -0.73 14.13 -15.01
CA ALA A 222 -0.67 13.42 -16.28
C ALA A 222 -1.60 12.20 -16.28
N LEU A 223 -1.62 11.40 -15.20
CA LEU A 223 -2.49 10.24 -15.11
C LEU A 223 -3.97 10.64 -15.13
N ALA A 224 -4.36 11.68 -14.39
CA ALA A 224 -5.72 12.20 -14.41
C ALA A 224 -6.14 12.69 -15.80
N SER A 225 -5.23 13.35 -16.54
CA SER A 225 -5.46 13.78 -17.91
C SER A 225 -5.57 12.59 -18.88
N VAL A 226 -4.79 11.51 -18.70
CA VAL A 226 -4.92 10.27 -19.47
C VAL A 226 -6.26 9.58 -19.20
N ASP A 227 -6.67 9.46 -17.94
CA ASP A 227 -7.96 8.87 -17.57
C ASP A 227 -9.11 9.65 -18.21
N LYS A 228 -9.00 10.98 -18.19
CA LYS A 228 -9.97 11.85 -18.87
C LYS A 228 -9.96 11.61 -20.38
N ALA A 229 -8.80 11.52 -21.03
CA ALA A 229 -8.70 11.22 -22.47
C ALA A 229 -9.29 9.84 -22.84
N LEU A 230 -9.07 8.82 -22.00
CA LEU A 230 -9.60 7.45 -22.16
C LEU A 230 -11.12 7.35 -21.95
N SER A 231 -11.73 8.34 -21.27
CA SER A 231 -13.17 8.37 -20.98
C SER A 231 -14.04 8.75 -22.18
N PHE A 232 -13.46 9.31 -23.24
CA PHE A 232 -14.18 9.69 -24.46
C PHE A 232 -14.55 8.45 -25.29
N GLU A 233 -15.70 8.51 -25.97
CA GLU A 233 -16.16 7.43 -26.88
C GLU A 233 -15.14 7.16 -28.00
N HIS A 234 -14.47 8.22 -28.47
CA HIS A 234 -13.43 8.17 -29.49
C HIS A 234 -12.15 8.82 -28.95
N PRO A 235 -11.33 8.07 -28.20
CA PRO A 235 -10.13 8.62 -27.59
C PRO A 235 -9.03 8.88 -28.64
N TYR A 236 -8.36 10.02 -28.52
CA TYR A 236 -7.23 10.42 -29.37
C TYR A 236 -5.89 10.23 -28.63
N PRO A 237 -4.79 9.85 -29.30
CA PRO A 237 -4.68 9.50 -30.73
C PRO A 237 -5.21 8.09 -31.02
N SER A 238 -4.97 7.16 -30.11
CA SER A 238 -5.63 5.85 -30.07
C SER A 238 -5.68 5.39 -28.62
N ARG A 239 -6.62 4.49 -28.29
CA ARG A 239 -6.70 3.90 -26.95
C ARG A 239 -5.41 3.19 -26.56
N GLU A 240 -4.80 2.46 -27.49
CA GLU A 240 -3.54 1.74 -27.26
C GLU A 240 -2.39 2.70 -26.90
N ARG A 241 -2.28 3.83 -27.61
CA ARG A 241 -1.25 4.83 -27.34
C ARG A 241 -1.46 5.54 -26.00
N LEU A 242 -2.72 5.78 -25.61
CA LEU A 242 -3.03 6.31 -24.28
C LEU A 242 -2.68 5.31 -23.18
N LEU A 243 -2.98 4.02 -23.36
CA LEU A 243 -2.58 2.98 -22.40
C LEU A 243 -1.05 2.80 -22.32
N GLU A 244 -0.32 3.05 -23.41
CA GLU A 244 1.15 3.11 -23.39
C GLU A 244 1.66 4.31 -22.58
N LEU A 245 1.09 5.51 -22.82
CA LEU A 245 1.41 6.71 -22.03
C LEU A 245 1.07 6.49 -20.54
N GLU A 246 -0.09 5.89 -20.25
CA GLU A 246 -0.50 5.52 -18.89
C GLU A 246 0.52 4.61 -18.22
N ARG A 247 0.98 3.56 -18.92
CA ARG A 247 2.03 2.65 -18.42
C ARG A 247 3.33 3.38 -18.13
N ASN A 248 3.76 4.29 -19.01
CA ASN A 248 4.97 5.08 -18.82
C ASN A 248 4.85 6.04 -17.62
N ILE A 249 3.68 6.66 -17.43
CA ILE A 249 3.39 7.51 -16.26
C ILE A 249 3.39 6.68 -14.98
N ARG A 250 2.75 5.51 -14.98
CA ARG A 250 2.72 4.59 -13.82
C ARG A 250 4.12 4.07 -13.47
N GLN A 251 4.92 3.71 -14.47
CA GLN A 251 6.33 3.33 -14.26
C GLN A 251 7.13 4.49 -13.67
N MET A 252 6.87 5.74 -14.09
CA MET A 252 7.49 6.91 -13.49
C MET A 252 7.08 7.08 -12.03
N LEU A 253 5.80 6.93 -11.69
CA LEU A 253 5.30 6.92 -10.30
C LEU A 253 6.00 5.85 -9.45
N ASP A 254 6.23 4.65 -10.02
CA ASP A 254 6.94 3.56 -9.35
C ASP A 254 8.44 3.86 -9.14
N ILE A 255 9.09 4.57 -10.06
CA ILE A 255 10.52 4.95 -9.97
C ILE A 255 10.73 6.04 -8.92
N ILE A 256 9.82 7.02 -8.84
CA ILE A 256 9.94 8.13 -7.88
C ILE A 256 9.49 7.76 -6.46
N GLY A 257 9.13 6.50 -6.22
CA GLY A 257 8.73 6.00 -4.91
C GLY A 257 7.47 6.68 -4.35
N MET A 258 6.62 7.24 -5.22
CA MET A 258 5.35 7.80 -4.76
C MET A 258 4.36 6.66 -4.53
N PRO A 259 3.68 6.60 -3.37
CA PRO A 259 2.70 5.57 -3.09
C PRO A 259 1.60 5.61 -4.16
N ARG A 260 1.28 4.46 -4.74
CA ARG A 260 0.06 4.31 -5.54
C ARG A 260 -1.08 4.61 -4.58
N VAL A 261 -1.91 5.61 -4.85
CA VAL A 261 -3.10 5.86 -4.02
C VAL A 261 -4.04 4.68 -4.25
N VAL A 262 -3.93 3.66 -3.40
CA VAL A 262 -4.79 2.49 -3.49
C VAL A 262 -6.14 2.87 -2.88
N GLY A 263 -7.11 3.11 -3.75
CA GLY A 263 -8.49 3.42 -3.36
C GLY A 263 -9.34 2.20 -3.05
N LEU A 264 -8.75 1.11 -2.56
CA LEU A 264 -9.43 -0.15 -2.25
C LEU A 264 -9.19 -0.56 -0.80
N PHE A 265 -10.26 -0.83 -0.08
CA PHE A 265 -10.23 -1.13 1.35
C PHE A 265 -10.97 -2.44 1.66
N PRO A 266 -10.42 -3.30 2.53
CA PRO A 266 -11.02 -4.59 2.82
C PRO A 266 -12.36 -4.41 3.52
N ALA A 267 -13.35 -5.17 3.07
CA ALA A 267 -14.73 -5.10 3.55
C ALA A 267 -15.28 -6.52 3.74
N SER A 268 -15.77 -6.80 4.95
CA SER A 268 -16.30 -8.10 5.33
C SER A 268 -17.82 -8.16 5.27
N LEU A 269 -18.36 -9.30 4.84
CA LEU A 269 -19.79 -9.60 4.86
C LEU A 269 -20.03 -10.92 5.57
N LYS A 270 -21.00 -10.94 6.49
CA LYS A 270 -21.56 -12.18 7.04
C LYS A 270 -22.46 -12.82 5.99
N THR A 271 -22.16 -14.05 5.59
CA THR A 271 -22.89 -14.81 4.56
C THR A 271 -23.35 -16.18 5.10
N THR A 272 -24.05 -16.96 4.27
CA THR A 272 -24.39 -18.35 4.57
C THR A 272 -23.20 -19.30 4.52
N GLU A 273 -22.05 -18.84 4.04
CA GLU A 273 -20.79 -19.58 3.95
C GLU A 273 -19.76 -19.02 4.95
N GLY A 274 -20.22 -18.38 6.03
CA GLY A 274 -19.38 -17.68 7.00
C GLY A 274 -19.04 -16.25 6.60
N MET A 275 -18.03 -15.67 7.26
CA MET A 275 -17.51 -14.35 6.93
C MET A 275 -16.75 -14.38 5.60
N LYS A 276 -17.10 -13.49 4.66
CA LYS A 276 -16.39 -13.33 3.39
C LYS A 276 -15.88 -11.92 3.21
N TRP A 277 -14.66 -11.78 2.71
CA TRP A 277 -13.98 -10.53 2.50
C TRP A 277 -13.88 -10.18 1.02
N GLY A 278 -14.10 -8.90 0.72
CA GLY A 278 -13.90 -8.27 -0.58
C GLY A 278 -13.24 -6.90 -0.38
N TYR A 279 -13.34 -6.03 -1.38
CA TYR A 279 -12.79 -4.68 -1.30
C TYR A 279 -13.77 -3.64 -1.83
N ILE A 280 -13.95 -2.58 -1.05
CA ILE A 280 -14.74 -1.41 -1.41
C ILE A 280 -13.84 -0.29 -1.91
N ASN A 281 -14.37 0.58 -2.77
CA ASN A 281 -13.73 1.85 -3.06
C ASN A 281 -14.01 2.91 -1.98
N ASN A 282 -13.42 4.09 -2.12
CA ASN A 282 -13.61 5.23 -1.20
C ASN A 282 -15.06 5.79 -1.14
N ARG A 283 -15.97 5.30 -1.98
CA ARG A 283 -17.42 5.61 -1.95
C ARG A 283 -18.24 4.47 -1.36
N GLY A 284 -17.60 3.42 -0.82
CA GLY A 284 -18.28 2.28 -0.20
C GLY A 284 -18.83 1.25 -1.19
N LYS A 285 -18.59 1.43 -2.49
CA LYS A 285 -19.02 0.46 -3.51
C LYS A 285 -18.05 -0.72 -3.52
N MET A 286 -18.59 -1.93 -3.42
CA MET A 286 -17.83 -3.18 -3.54
C MET A 286 -17.29 -3.31 -4.99
N GLU A 287 -15.98 -3.15 -5.16
CA GLU A 287 -15.30 -3.33 -6.46
C GLU A 287 -14.78 -4.77 -6.61
N ILE A 288 -14.28 -5.35 -5.52
CA ILE A 288 -13.88 -6.75 -5.46
C ILE A 288 -14.90 -7.50 -4.62
N ARG A 289 -15.59 -8.47 -5.23
CA ARG A 289 -16.64 -9.25 -4.56
C ARG A 289 -16.09 -9.97 -3.32
N SER A 290 -16.96 -10.13 -2.32
CA SER A 290 -16.65 -10.87 -1.10
C SER A 290 -16.53 -12.37 -1.37
N LEU A 291 -15.32 -12.83 -1.67
CA LEU A 291 -15.02 -14.22 -2.04
C LEU A 291 -13.91 -14.83 -1.17
N TYR A 292 -13.17 -14.01 -0.43
CA TYR A 292 -12.02 -14.46 0.35
C TYR A 292 -12.43 -14.78 1.78
N ASP A 293 -11.74 -15.72 2.42
CA ASP A 293 -11.92 -16.01 3.85
C ASP A 293 -11.18 -14.98 4.72
N ASP A 294 -10.16 -14.33 4.16
CA ASP A 294 -9.36 -13.27 4.77
C ASP A 294 -8.86 -12.29 3.70
N ALA A 295 -8.78 -11.00 4.03
CA ALA A 295 -8.30 -9.97 3.11
C ALA A 295 -7.56 -8.86 3.88
N ARG A 296 -6.26 -8.71 3.62
CA ARG A 296 -5.45 -7.64 4.21
C ARG A 296 -5.59 -6.34 3.44
N ASP A 297 -5.24 -5.23 4.08
CA ASP A 297 -5.18 -3.92 3.43
C ASP A 297 -4.21 -3.96 2.22
N PHE A 298 -4.55 -3.22 1.17
CA PHE A 298 -3.60 -3.00 0.08
C PHE A 298 -2.42 -2.17 0.58
N GLN A 299 -1.21 -2.60 0.20
CA GLN A 299 0.02 -1.90 0.54
C GLN A 299 0.36 -0.84 -0.51
N GLU A 300 1.31 0.04 -0.22
CA GLU A 300 1.73 1.15 -1.09
C GLU A 300 2.15 0.70 -2.50
N ASN A 301 2.62 -0.55 -2.63
CA ASN A 301 2.99 -1.16 -3.91
C ASN A 301 1.78 -1.64 -4.74
N GLY A 302 0.55 -1.51 -4.23
CA GLY A 302 -0.67 -1.93 -4.91
C GLY A 302 -0.96 -3.43 -4.82
N LEU A 303 -0.36 -4.13 -3.85
CA LEU A 303 -0.60 -5.56 -3.61
C LEU A 303 -1.35 -5.78 -2.30
N ALA A 304 -2.25 -6.76 -2.30
CA ALA A 304 -2.93 -7.23 -1.10
C ALA A 304 -2.78 -8.74 -0.94
N ILE A 305 -2.72 -9.18 0.32
CA ILE A 305 -2.66 -10.60 0.69
C ILE A 305 -4.09 -11.06 0.98
N VAL A 306 -4.51 -12.15 0.34
CA VAL A 306 -5.85 -12.72 0.49
C VAL A 306 -5.79 -14.20 0.86
N GLY A 307 -6.72 -14.64 1.69
CA GLY A 307 -6.85 -16.02 2.15
C GLY A 307 -8.04 -16.74 1.49
N VAL A 308 -7.82 -17.98 1.04
CA VAL A 308 -8.86 -18.88 0.52
C VAL A 308 -8.56 -20.30 1.00
N ASN A 309 -9.53 -20.95 1.66
CA ASN A 309 -9.44 -22.32 2.16
C ASN A 309 -8.17 -22.56 3.02
N GLY A 310 -7.84 -21.60 3.88
CA GLY A 310 -6.66 -21.67 4.76
C GLY A 310 -5.30 -21.51 4.07
N LYS A 311 -5.27 -21.10 2.79
CA LYS A 311 -4.05 -20.75 2.05
C LYS A 311 -4.08 -19.28 1.66
N TYR A 312 -2.90 -18.69 1.54
CA TYR A 312 -2.71 -17.29 1.22
C TYR A 312 -2.08 -17.11 -0.16
N GLY A 313 -2.59 -16.10 -0.87
CA GLY A 313 -2.12 -15.63 -2.17
C GLY A 313 -2.00 -14.10 -2.19
N ILE A 314 -1.64 -13.54 -3.35
CA ILE A 314 -1.44 -12.11 -3.55
C ILE A 314 -2.28 -11.68 -4.75
N ILE A 315 -3.02 -10.59 -4.60
CA ILE A 315 -3.77 -9.94 -5.68
C ILE A 315 -3.24 -8.53 -5.96
N ASP A 316 -3.39 -8.09 -7.20
CA ASP A 316 -3.19 -6.70 -7.61
C ASP A 316 -4.49 -5.87 -7.53
N ILE A 317 -4.39 -4.56 -7.76
CA ILE A 317 -5.53 -3.64 -7.79
C ILE A 317 -6.56 -3.96 -8.91
N SER A 318 -6.16 -4.75 -9.91
CA SER A 318 -7.04 -5.20 -11.01
C SER A 318 -7.73 -6.52 -10.68
N THR A 319 -7.63 -7.00 -9.43
CA THR A 319 -8.20 -8.25 -8.92
C THR A 319 -7.56 -9.52 -9.46
N ASN A 320 -6.44 -9.39 -10.17
CA ASN A 320 -5.74 -10.56 -10.69
C ASN A 320 -4.85 -11.14 -9.59
N TYR A 321 -4.83 -12.47 -9.50
CA TYR A 321 -3.83 -13.15 -8.69
C TYR A 321 -2.45 -12.95 -9.29
N VAL A 322 -1.58 -12.26 -8.56
CA VAL A 322 -0.13 -12.29 -8.77
C VAL A 322 0.41 -13.63 -8.28
N VAL A 323 -0.11 -14.11 -7.14
CA VAL A 323 0.21 -15.42 -6.55
C VAL A 323 -1.09 -16.10 -6.15
N GLN A 324 -1.32 -17.31 -6.66
CA GLN A 324 -2.47 -18.13 -6.27
C GLN A 324 -2.42 -18.50 -4.78
N PRO A 325 -3.56 -18.74 -4.10
CA PRO A 325 -3.58 -19.17 -2.70
C PRO A 325 -2.94 -20.55 -2.49
N VAL A 326 -1.63 -20.58 -2.24
CA VAL A 326 -0.85 -21.83 -2.10
C VAL A 326 0.00 -21.86 -0.84
N TYR A 327 0.29 -20.70 -0.25
CA TYR A 327 1.15 -20.59 0.92
C TYR A 327 0.35 -20.72 2.22
N ASN A 328 0.97 -21.24 3.28
CA ASN A 328 0.38 -21.26 4.61
C ASN A 328 0.33 -19.86 5.22
N MET A 329 1.27 -18.99 4.85
CA MET A 329 1.36 -17.61 5.32
C MET A 329 2.15 -16.78 4.32
N ILE A 330 1.79 -15.51 4.19
CA ILE A 330 2.56 -14.48 3.51
C ILE A 330 2.72 -13.30 4.48
N SER A 331 3.94 -12.80 4.70
CA SER A 331 4.16 -11.57 5.47
C SER A 331 3.88 -10.32 4.63
N PRO A 332 3.56 -9.16 5.24
CA PRO A 332 3.52 -7.89 4.50
C PRO A 332 4.82 -7.64 3.73
N PHE A 333 4.71 -6.92 2.61
CA PHE A 333 5.85 -6.50 1.82
C PHE A 333 6.63 -5.44 2.60
N SER A 334 7.89 -5.73 2.90
CA SER A 334 8.86 -4.76 3.43
C SER A 334 9.99 -4.62 2.42
N GLU A 335 10.35 -3.38 2.07
CA GLU A 335 11.37 -3.09 1.04
C GLU A 335 11.17 -3.91 -0.25
N ARG A 336 9.90 -4.01 -0.69
CA ARG A 336 9.48 -4.75 -1.89
C ARG A 336 9.75 -6.26 -1.82
N ARG A 337 9.84 -6.83 -0.62
CA ARG A 337 10.00 -8.27 -0.38
C ARG A 337 9.00 -8.78 0.63
N ALA A 338 8.54 -10.02 0.45
CA ALA A 338 7.69 -10.70 1.41
C ALA A 338 8.26 -12.08 1.75
N ILE A 339 7.92 -12.55 2.94
CA ILE A 339 8.23 -13.91 3.39
C ILE A 339 7.01 -14.78 3.14
N VAL A 340 7.23 -15.93 2.51
CA VAL A 340 6.19 -16.96 2.35
C VAL A 340 6.58 -18.21 3.12
N ILE A 341 5.58 -18.89 3.68
CA ILE A 341 5.75 -20.15 4.40
C ILE A 341 4.93 -21.23 3.71
N ASP A 342 5.55 -22.36 3.40
CA ASP A 342 4.88 -23.59 3.00
C ASP A 342 5.41 -24.79 3.81
N GLY A 343 5.06 -26.01 3.41
CA GLY A 343 5.49 -27.24 4.10
C GLY A 343 7.01 -27.48 4.12
N GLN A 344 7.78 -26.75 3.31
CA GLN A 344 9.26 -26.85 3.29
C GLN A 344 9.94 -25.81 4.20
N GLY A 345 9.24 -24.74 4.57
CA GLY A 345 9.75 -23.66 5.41
C GLY A 345 9.59 -22.28 4.77
N PHE A 346 10.43 -21.34 5.22
CA PHE A 346 10.42 -19.92 4.86
C PHE A 346 11.15 -19.69 3.55
N LYS A 347 10.60 -18.84 2.68
CA LYS A 347 11.20 -18.39 1.42
C LYS A 347 11.00 -16.88 1.26
N LEU A 348 11.91 -16.21 0.57
CA LEU A 348 11.80 -14.79 0.20
C LEU A 348 11.21 -14.68 -1.21
N ILE A 349 10.20 -13.83 -1.40
CA ILE A 349 9.64 -13.51 -2.72
C ILE A 349 9.77 -12.02 -3.04
N ASP A 350 9.72 -11.68 -4.33
CA ASP A 350 9.52 -10.30 -4.81
C ASP A 350 8.03 -9.98 -5.07
N GLU A 351 7.75 -8.77 -5.53
CA GLU A 351 6.41 -8.25 -5.85
C GLU A 351 5.74 -8.96 -7.04
N THR A 352 6.51 -9.71 -7.84
CA THR A 352 5.96 -10.55 -8.91
C THR A 352 5.56 -11.94 -8.42
N GLY A 353 5.84 -12.25 -7.15
CA GLY A 353 5.64 -13.59 -6.58
C GLY A 353 6.80 -14.55 -6.86
N THR A 354 7.89 -14.09 -7.46
CA THR A 354 9.04 -14.93 -7.78
C THR A 354 9.80 -15.27 -6.50
N VAL A 355 10.04 -16.56 -6.25
CA VAL A 355 10.88 -17.03 -5.15
C VAL A 355 12.34 -16.72 -5.45
N LEU A 356 12.97 -15.94 -4.57
CA LEU A 356 14.35 -15.45 -4.71
C LEU A 356 15.37 -16.34 -4.00
N THR A 357 14.96 -17.00 -2.92
CA THR A 357 15.84 -17.91 -2.17
C THR A 357 16.08 -19.21 -2.93
N LYS A 358 17.32 -19.70 -2.91
CA LYS A 358 17.70 -20.97 -3.59
C LYS A 358 17.16 -22.22 -2.90
N ARG A 359 16.71 -22.09 -1.64
CA ARG A 359 16.14 -23.16 -0.81
C ARG A 359 15.14 -22.58 0.19
N ALA A 360 14.39 -23.46 0.86
CA ALA A 360 13.62 -23.09 2.04
C ALA A 360 14.52 -23.04 3.29
N TYR A 361 14.17 -22.19 4.26
CA TYR A 361 14.88 -22.02 5.53
C TYR A 361 13.93 -22.30 6.71
N PRO A 362 14.45 -22.72 7.88
CA PRO A 362 13.61 -22.84 9.07
C PRO A 362 13.05 -21.49 9.54
N PHE A 363 13.75 -20.39 9.29
CA PHE A 363 13.32 -19.04 9.61
C PHE A 363 13.96 -17.99 8.69
N ILE A 364 13.17 -16.98 8.31
CA ILE A 364 13.61 -15.73 7.68
C ILE A 364 12.81 -14.57 8.30
N ALA A 365 13.51 -13.52 8.75
CA ALA A 365 12.89 -12.27 9.20
C ALA A 365 12.51 -11.35 8.01
N ASN A 366 11.61 -10.39 8.23
CA ASN A 366 11.27 -9.41 7.20
C ASN A 366 12.51 -8.63 6.73
N MET A 367 12.46 -8.11 5.50
CA MET A 367 13.56 -7.29 4.97
C MET A 367 13.59 -5.96 5.72
N GLN A 368 14.75 -5.61 6.27
CA GLN A 368 15.00 -4.33 6.91
C GLN A 368 16.42 -3.86 6.59
N ASP A 369 16.53 -2.61 6.15
CA ASP A 369 17.77 -1.95 5.76
C ASP A 369 18.57 -2.75 4.71
N GLY A 370 17.85 -3.38 3.77
CA GLY A 370 18.36 -4.20 2.68
C GLY A 370 18.89 -5.58 3.09
N ARG A 371 18.56 -6.06 4.29
CA ARG A 371 18.95 -7.39 4.79
C ARG A 371 17.76 -8.13 5.42
N SER A 372 17.76 -9.45 5.31
CA SER A 372 16.88 -10.34 6.09
C SER A 372 17.71 -11.32 6.89
N VAL A 373 17.46 -11.40 8.20
CA VAL A 373 18.03 -12.45 9.05
C VAL A 373 17.48 -13.79 8.60
N PHE A 374 18.33 -14.80 8.46
CA PHE A 374 17.92 -16.20 8.28
C PHE A 374 18.66 -17.11 9.27
N ASN A 375 18.12 -18.30 9.53
CA ASN A 375 18.83 -19.32 10.28
C ASN A 375 19.04 -20.61 9.49
N VAL A 376 19.99 -21.42 9.96
CA VAL A 376 20.13 -22.84 9.60
C VAL A 376 20.27 -23.65 10.87
N THR A 377 19.62 -24.80 10.93
CA THR A 377 19.68 -25.71 12.08
C THR A 377 20.55 -26.91 11.72
N ASN A 378 21.59 -27.17 12.52
CA ASN A 378 22.48 -28.30 12.29
C ASN A 378 22.04 -29.51 13.13
N VAL A 379 21.39 -30.48 12.50
CA VAL A 379 20.71 -31.60 13.18
C VAL A 379 21.71 -32.53 13.91
N GLY A 380 22.99 -32.55 13.51
CA GLY A 380 24.01 -33.42 14.08
C GLY A 380 24.64 -32.98 15.42
N ASN A 381 24.37 -31.75 15.89
CA ASN A 381 25.07 -31.17 17.06
C ASN A 381 24.09 -30.52 18.05
N GLY A 382 23.13 -31.30 18.54
CA GLY A 382 22.18 -30.87 19.57
C GLY A 382 21.15 -29.82 19.13
N GLY A 383 20.96 -29.61 17.82
CA GLY A 383 19.92 -28.71 17.28
C GLY A 383 20.24 -27.22 17.35
N THR A 384 21.51 -26.84 17.51
CA THR A 384 21.89 -25.41 17.56
C THR A 384 21.65 -24.73 16.20
N SER A 385 20.98 -23.57 16.24
CA SER A 385 20.75 -22.73 15.06
C SER A 385 21.85 -21.69 14.93
N ARG A 386 22.27 -21.42 13.69
CA ARG A 386 23.19 -20.32 13.36
C ARG A 386 22.49 -19.34 12.44
N TYR A 387 22.74 -18.05 12.67
CA TYR A 387 22.10 -16.96 11.95
C TYR A 387 23.07 -16.27 10.99
N GLY A 388 22.52 -15.84 9.85
CA GLY A 388 23.20 -15.09 8.80
C GLY A 388 22.25 -14.08 8.15
N TYR A 389 22.67 -13.48 7.03
CA TYR A 389 21.87 -12.46 6.34
C TYR A 389 21.74 -12.72 4.85
N LEU A 390 20.51 -12.60 4.36
CA LEU A 390 20.16 -12.58 2.94
C LEU A 390 20.16 -11.13 2.43
N ASN A 391 20.50 -10.93 1.15
CA ASN A 391 20.23 -9.68 0.45
C ASN A 391 18.84 -9.69 -0.21
N SER A 392 18.48 -8.57 -0.85
CA SER A 392 17.20 -8.45 -1.57
C SER A 392 17.08 -9.35 -2.80
N GLN A 393 18.11 -10.08 -3.22
CA GLN A 393 18.03 -11.11 -4.26
C GLN A 393 17.96 -12.52 -3.66
N GLY A 394 17.77 -12.65 -2.34
CA GLY A 394 17.69 -13.93 -1.65
C GLY A 394 19.02 -14.68 -1.54
N ASN A 395 20.15 -14.00 -1.79
CA ASN A 395 21.48 -14.60 -1.66
C ASN A 395 22.02 -14.43 -0.24
N GLU A 396 22.61 -15.50 0.30
CA GLU A 396 23.37 -15.48 1.56
C GLU A 396 24.63 -14.62 1.38
N VAL A 397 24.57 -13.34 1.79
CA VAL A 397 25.70 -12.40 1.72
C VAL A 397 26.55 -12.41 2.98
N ILE A 398 25.96 -12.84 4.09
CA ILE A 398 26.68 -13.16 5.32
C ILE A 398 26.24 -14.56 5.72
N SER A 399 27.17 -15.52 5.65
CA SER A 399 26.89 -16.92 5.96
C SER A 399 26.42 -17.09 7.41
N ALA A 400 25.56 -18.08 7.62
CA ALA A 400 25.07 -18.41 8.96
C ALA A 400 26.20 -18.88 9.90
N GLN A 401 26.63 -17.99 10.79
CA GLN A 401 27.78 -18.23 11.68
C GLN A 401 27.56 -17.69 13.10
N TYR A 402 26.58 -16.82 13.30
CA TYR A 402 26.29 -16.19 14.59
C TYR A 402 25.32 -17.03 15.42
N GLU A 403 25.42 -16.98 16.75
CA GLU A 403 24.46 -17.66 17.63
C GLU A 403 23.11 -16.94 17.66
N GLU A 404 23.13 -15.61 17.51
CA GLU A 404 21.96 -14.73 17.42
C GLU A 404 22.28 -13.55 16.49
N ALA A 405 21.26 -13.00 15.82
CA ALA A 405 21.38 -11.87 14.92
C ALA A 405 20.16 -10.95 15.01
N ASN A 406 20.39 -9.65 15.21
CA ASN A 406 19.36 -8.62 15.15
C ASN A 406 19.22 -8.07 13.72
N ASP A 407 18.10 -7.40 13.44
CA ASP A 407 17.88 -6.74 12.15
C ASP A 407 18.91 -5.62 11.91
N PHE A 408 19.11 -5.30 10.62
CA PHE A 408 19.94 -4.16 10.25
C PHE A 408 19.15 -2.86 10.44
N GLU A 409 19.81 -1.86 11.00
CA GLU A 409 19.30 -0.50 11.10
C GLU A 409 20.44 0.49 10.86
N ASN A 410 20.23 1.46 9.96
CA ASN A 410 21.24 2.46 9.61
C ASN A 410 22.60 1.84 9.16
N GLY A 411 22.55 0.74 8.42
CA GLY A 411 23.71 0.04 7.87
C GLY A 411 24.44 -0.87 8.84
N ARG A 412 23.91 -1.10 10.05
CA ARG A 412 24.57 -1.86 11.12
C ARG A 412 23.64 -2.86 11.78
N ALA A 413 24.20 -3.97 12.25
CA ALA A 413 23.47 -4.95 13.05
C ALA A 413 24.33 -5.46 14.20
N VAL A 414 23.68 -5.84 15.30
CA VAL A 414 24.33 -6.52 16.43
C VAL A 414 24.14 -8.02 16.27
N VAL A 415 25.22 -8.76 16.45
CA VAL A 415 25.24 -10.22 16.39
C VAL A 415 25.94 -10.81 17.60
N LYS A 416 25.45 -11.94 18.09
CA LYS A 416 26.12 -12.74 19.12
C LYS A 416 27.05 -13.74 18.44
N ILE A 417 28.35 -13.62 18.65
CA ILE A 417 29.34 -14.56 18.10
C ILE A 417 29.39 -15.82 18.95
N LYS A 418 29.48 -15.64 20.27
CA LYS A 418 29.42 -16.69 21.29
C LYS A 418 29.09 -16.07 22.65
N ASP A 419 29.02 -16.89 23.69
CA ASP A 419 28.86 -16.40 25.05
C ASP A 419 29.90 -15.33 25.40
N ASN A 420 29.38 -14.23 25.95
CA ASN A 420 30.12 -13.03 26.33
C ASN A 420 30.84 -12.32 25.17
N GLU A 421 30.46 -12.56 23.92
CA GLU A 421 31.08 -11.93 22.76
C GLU A 421 30.03 -11.52 21.71
N TYR A 422 29.71 -10.23 21.69
CA TYR A 422 28.86 -9.61 20.66
C TYR A 422 29.70 -8.76 19.71
N ALA A 423 29.21 -8.55 18.50
CA ALA A 423 29.82 -7.63 17.55
C ALA A 423 28.79 -6.73 16.88
N LEU A 424 29.20 -5.50 16.60
CA LEU A 424 28.51 -4.62 15.65
C LEU A 424 29.12 -4.90 14.28
N ILE A 425 28.30 -5.25 13.30
CA ILE A 425 28.72 -5.56 11.94
C ILE A 425 28.15 -4.55 10.93
N GLY A 426 28.89 -4.29 9.86
CA GLY A 426 28.39 -3.57 8.68
C GLY A 426 27.61 -4.48 7.74
N ARG A 427 26.93 -3.90 6.74
CA ARG A 427 26.14 -4.64 5.74
C ARG A 427 26.93 -5.68 4.93
N ASP A 428 28.25 -5.55 4.88
CA ASP A 428 29.20 -6.49 4.26
C ASP A 428 29.66 -7.61 5.20
N GLY A 429 29.20 -7.61 6.46
CA GLY A 429 29.61 -8.56 7.50
C GLY A 429 30.90 -8.17 8.22
N ARG A 430 31.55 -7.05 7.86
CA ARG A 430 32.76 -6.59 8.54
C ARG A 430 32.42 -6.20 9.98
N LYS A 431 33.17 -6.75 10.94
CA LYS A 431 33.11 -6.33 12.35
C LYS A 431 33.59 -4.89 12.48
N LEU A 432 32.70 -4.01 12.92
CA LEU A 432 32.95 -2.60 13.21
C LEU A 432 33.41 -2.42 14.67
N ALA A 433 32.83 -3.21 15.58
CA ALA A 433 33.18 -3.24 16.99
C ALA A 433 32.91 -4.62 17.60
N THR A 434 33.50 -4.90 18.77
CA THR A 434 33.26 -6.12 19.55
C THR A 434 33.08 -5.75 21.01
N TYR A 435 32.15 -6.44 21.66
CA TYR A 435 31.72 -6.17 23.02
C TYR A 435 31.86 -7.45 23.86
N PRO A 436 32.75 -7.45 24.87
CA PRO A 436 32.93 -8.59 25.77
C PRO A 436 31.86 -8.58 26.87
N TYR A 437 30.59 -8.62 26.49
CA TYR A 437 29.43 -8.41 27.36
C TYR A 437 28.49 -9.61 27.31
N THR A 438 27.77 -9.86 28.41
CA THR A 438 26.79 -10.96 28.49
C THR A 438 25.58 -10.71 27.58
N TYR A 439 25.26 -9.43 27.32
CA TYR A 439 24.19 -9.03 26.41
C TYR A 439 24.51 -7.69 25.73
N VAL A 440 24.17 -7.60 24.44
CA VAL A 440 24.07 -6.35 23.68
C VAL A 440 22.78 -6.41 22.85
N GLY A 441 21.90 -5.44 23.04
CA GLY A 441 20.62 -5.35 22.35
C GLY A 441 20.74 -4.86 20.91
N PRO A 442 19.60 -4.71 20.21
CA PRO A 442 19.56 -4.17 18.86
C PRO A 442 20.10 -2.74 18.81
N HIS A 443 20.59 -2.36 17.63
CA HIS A 443 21.08 -1.02 17.34
C HIS A 443 19.92 -0.14 16.87
N GLY A 444 19.48 0.80 17.71
CA GLY A 444 18.39 1.75 17.39
C GLY A 444 18.78 3.18 17.73
N ASP A 445 18.46 4.15 16.85
CA ASP A 445 18.80 5.59 17.01
C ASP A 445 20.30 5.89 17.27
N GLY A 446 21.19 4.99 16.84
CA GLY A 446 22.64 5.08 17.05
C GLY A 446 23.13 4.55 18.39
N LEU A 447 22.31 3.78 19.11
CA LEU A 447 22.50 3.43 20.51
C LEU A 447 22.41 1.92 20.76
N LEU A 448 22.95 1.45 21.89
CA LEU A 448 22.99 0.04 22.27
C LEU A 448 22.69 -0.15 23.76
N ALA A 449 21.65 -0.92 24.08
CA ALA A 449 21.49 -1.48 25.42
C ALA A 449 22.54 -2.58 25.64
N PHE A 450 23.17 -2.64 26.81
CA PHE A 450 24.13 -3.71 27.11
C PHE A 450 24.13 -4.14 28.57
N LYS A 451 24.62 -5.35 28.84
CA LYS A 451 24.81 -5.88 30.19
C LYS A 451 26.21 -6.48 30.30
N ARG A 452 27.04 -5.95 31.20
CA ARG A 452 28.44 -6.38 31.33
C ARG A 452 28.58 -7.75 32.00
N GLU A 453 27.76 -8.01 33.00
CA GLU A 453 27.79 -9.22 33.84
C GLU A 453 26.38 -9.79 33.96
N ALA A 454 26.25 -11.11 34.16
CA ALA A 454 24.94 -11.77 34.22
C ALA A 454 24.05 -11.24 35.38
N ALA A 455 24.64 -10.77 36.47
CA ALA A 455 23.94 -10.14 37.59
C ALA A 455 23.99 -8.60 37.58
N GLY A 456 24.64 -7.99 36.58
CA GLY A 456 24.81 -6.54 36.49
C GLY A 456 23.54 -5.80 36.04
N LYS A 457 23.52 -4.47 36.17
CA LYS A 457 22.45 -3.63 35.61
C LYS A 457 22.64 -3.45 34.11
N TYR A 458 21.54 -3.21 33.38
CA TYR A 458 21.61 -2.78 31.99
C TYR A 458 22.18 -1.35 31.92
N GLY A 459 23.13 -1.13 31.01
CA GLY A 459 23.56 0.19 30.57
C GLY A 459 22.76 0.60 29.33
N TYR A 460 22.42 1.88 29.25
CA TYR A 460 21.73 2.49 28.12
C TYR A 460 22.35 3.86 27.85
N ASP A 461 22.54 4.19 26.58
CA ASP A 461 22.92 5.53 26.12
C ASP A 461 21.74 6.00 25.27
N GLY A 462 20.89 6.91 25.75
CA GLY A 462 19.64 7.25 25.05
C GLY A 462 18.44 7.51 25.96
N ARG A 463 17.28 7.82 25.36
CA ARG A 463 16.02 7.91 26.11
C ARG A 463 15.44 6.50 26.25
N ALA A 464 14.86 6.15 27.40
CA ALA A 464 14.28 4.84 27.60
C ALA A 464 13.10 4.86 28.58
N VAL A 465 12.14 3.98 28.34
CA VAL A 465 11.18 3.54 29.36
C VAL A 465 11.89 2.49 30.21
N VAL A 466 11.93 2.70 31.53
CA VAL A 466 12.66 1.84 32.47
C VAL A 466 11.76 1.41 33.61
N ASN A 467 11.84 0.14 34.02
CA ASN A 467 11.21 -0.37 35.24
C ASN A 467 12.25 -0.38 36.36
N THR A 468 11.93 0.22 37.51
CA THR A 468 12.82 0.27 38.69
C THR A 468 12.38 -0.66 39.82
N ALA A 469 11.38 -1.52 39.62
CA ALA A 469 11.00 -2.52 40.60
C ALA A 469 12.12 -3.57 40.77
N GLU A 470 12.33 -4.03 42.01
CA GLU A 470 13.32 -5.08 42.34
C GLU A 470 12.77 -6.50 42.11
N ASP A 471 11.45 -6.63 41.96
CA ASP A 471 10.72 -7.87 41.75
C ASP A 471 9.85 -7.78 40.47
N TYR A 472 8.89 -8.70 40.31
CA TYR A 472 7.97 -8.72 39.17
C TYR A 472 6.93 -7.57 39.17
N LYS A 473 7.06 -6.59 40.09
CA LYS A 473 6.17 -5.42 40.10
C LYS A 473 6.49 -4.48 38.97
N SER A 474 5.53 -3.61 38.70
CA SER A 474 5.66 -2.57 37.69
C SER A 474 5.90 -1.23 38.38
N ASN A 475 7.06 -0.64 38.12
CA ASN A 475 7.39 0.71 38.55
C ASN A 475 8.14 1.43 37.42
N TYR A 476 7.40 1.76 36.38
CA TYR A 476 7.91 2.36 35.15
C TYR A 476 8.08 3.86 35.25
N GLY A 477 9.20 4.34 34.73
CA GLY A 477 9.52 5.75 34.50
C GLY A 477 10.23 5.93 33.16
N VAL A 478 10.63 7.17 32.84
CA VAL A 478 11.32 7.50 31.59
C VAL A 478 12.58 8.29 31.90
N ILE A 479 13.68 7.88 31.30
CA ILE A 479 14.97 8.57 31.38
C ILE A 479 15.32 9.27 30.07
N ASN A 480 16.03 10.39 30.17
CA ASN A 480 16.60 11.08 29.01
C ASN A 480 17.96 10.48 28.60
N LYS A 481 18.58 11.04 27.55
CA LYS A 481 19.90 10.62 27.04
C LYS A 481 21.03 10.68 28.07
N GLN A 482 20.87 11.46 29.14
CA GLN A 482 21.84 11.55 30.24
C GLN A 482 21.54 10.56 31.38
N GLY A 483 20.54 9.68 31.21
CA GLY A 483 20.09 8.73 32.23
C GLY A 483 19.27 9.36 33.37
N MET A 484 18.88 10.64 33.24
CA MET A 484 18.09 11.33 34.26
C MET A 484 16.60 11.10 34.03
N PHE A 485 15.84 10.87 35.10
CA PHE A 485 14.39 10.72 35.01
C PHE A 485 13.71 12.01 34.55
N VAL A 486 13.01 11.94 33.42
CA VAL A 486 12.06 12.95 32.94
C VAL A 486 10.63 12.60 33.33
N VAL A 487 10.33 11.30 33.47
CA VAL A 487 9.13 10.79 34.15
C VAL A 487 9.60 9.91 35.30
N LYS A 488 9.15 10.23 36.52
CA LYS A 488 9.54 9.45 37.70
C LYS A 488 8.93 8.04 37.64
N PRO A 489 9.62 7.02 38.17
CA PRO A 489 9.05 5.69 38.33
C PRO A 489 7.87 5.72 39.30
N GLU A 490 6.65 5.65 38.76
CA GLU A 490 5.40 5.55 39.53
C GLU A 490 4.24 4.92 38.73
N TYR A 491 4.50 4.47 37.50
CA TYR A 491 3.50 3.96 36.57
C TYR A 491 3.57 2.43 36.49
N ASN A 492 2.43 1.76 36.32
CA ASN A 492 2.42 0.31 36.13
C ASN A 492 2.58 -0.09 34.65
N ASP A 493 2.42 0.87 33.73
CA ASP A 493 2.67 0.70 32.31
C ASP A 493 3.10 2.04 31.69
N ILE A 494 4.06 2.02 30.76
CA ILE A 494 4.39 3.17 29.91
C ILE A 494 4.66 2.65 28.50
N ARG A 495 3.92 3.19 27.52
CA ARG A 495 4.08 2.82 26.10
C ARG A 495 4.66 3.98 25.32
N ASP A 496 5.66 3.71 24.47
CA ASP A 496 6.09 4.65 23.43
C ASP A 496 5.10 4.60 22.26
N LEU A 497 4.52 5.75 21.94
CA LEU A 497 3.50 5.87 20.90
C LEU A 497 4.07 6.39 19.58
N GLY A 498 5.37 6.70 19.49
CA GLY A 498 5.92 7.45 18.36
C GLY A 498 5.61 8.95 18.44
N ASP A 499 6.06 9.73 17.44
CA ASP A 499 5.87 11.19 17.34
C ASP A 499 6.21 12.01 18.60
N GLU A 500 7.19 11.49 19.36
CA GLU A 500 7.59 11.99 20.67
C GLU A 500 6.45 11.99 21.71
N ARG A 501 5.59 10.97 21.71
CA ARG A 501 4.51 10.78 22.69
C ARG A 501 4.61 9.47 23.45
N LEU A 502 4.08 9.49 24.66
CA LEU A 502 4.04 8.37 25.60
C LEU A 502 2.60 8.21 26.11
N ALA A 503 2.17 6.97 26.33
CA ALA A 503 1.01 6.67 27.17
C ALA A 503 1.50 6.29 28.57
N LEU A 504 1.17 7.09 29.58
CA LEU A 504 1.44 6.80 30.99
C LEU A 504 0.25 6.05 31.59
N GLY A 505 0.46 4.82 32.04
CA GLY A 505 -0.57 3.94 32.61
C GLY A 505 -0.57 3.94 34.13
N ARG A 506 -1.76 4.12 34.72
CA ARG A 506 -2.03 3.88 36.14
C ARG A 506 -3.02 2.75 36.30
N ALA A 507 -2.72 1.81 37.19
CA ALA A 507 -3.55 0.66 37.44
C ALA A 507 -4.96 1.11 37.84
N VAL A 508 -5.98 0.45 37.29
CA VAL A 508 -7.38 0.70 37.68
C VAL A 508 -7.56 0.41 39.16
N ASP A 509 -6.89 -0.63 39.66
CA ASP A 509 -6.76 -1.00 41.06
C ASP A 509 -5.27 -1.22 41.38
N PRO A 510 -4.62 -0.37 42.20
CA PRO A 510 -3.21 -0.51 42.54
C PRO A 510 -2.85 -1.84 43.23
N GLU A 511 -3.79 -2.46 43.94
CA GLU A 511 -3.59 -3.77 44.58
C GLU A 511 -3.77 -4.93 43.58
N GLN A 512 -4.41 -4.66 42.43
CA GLN A 512 -4.67 -5.63 41.36
C GLN A 512 -4.34 -5.05 39.97
N PRO A 513 -3.06 -4.75 39.69
CA PRO A 513 -2.66 -4.07 38.45
C PRO A 513 -2.95 -4.87 37.17
N PHE A 514 -3.16 -6.19 37.30
CA PHE A 514 -3.56 -7.06 36.20
C PHE A 514 -5.02 -6.83 35.71
N LEU A 515 -5.83 -6.07 36.45
CA LEU A 515 -7.16 -5.64 36.00
C LEU A 515 -7.11 -4.61 34.85
N GLY A 516 -5.93 -4.07 34.56
CA GLY A 516 -5.71 -3.09 33.50
C GLY A 516 -5.36 -1.70 34.01
N SER A 517 -5.17 -0.78 33.08
CA SER A 517 -4.68 0.57 33.35
C SER A 517 -5.58 1.63 32.73
N LYS A 518 -5.58 2.82 33.32
CA LYS A 518 -6.02 4.06 32.66
C LYS A 518 -4.80 4.83 32.19
N TYR A 519 -4.85 5.33 30.97
CA TYR A 519 -3.75 6.02 30.32
C TYR A 519 -3.98 7.53 30.24
N ALA A 520 -2.90 8.28 30.40
CA ALA A 520 -2.77 9.68 30.01
C ALA A 520 -1.66 9.82 28.96
N ILE A 521 -1.75 10.85 28.12
CA ILE A 521 -0.74 11.18 27.13
C ILE A 521 0.32 12.07 27.75
N ALA A 522 1.59 11.81 27.47
CA ALA A 522 2.71 12.66 27.84
C ALA A 522 3.69 12.84 26.68
N ASP A 523 4.58 13.81 26.79
CA ASP A 523 5.74 13.94 25.89
C ASP A 523 7.02 13.36 26.49
N TRP A 524 8.07 13.21 25.68
CA TRP A 524 9.38 12.74 26.13
C TRP A 524 10.16 13.74 27.02
N LYS A 525 9.57 14.90 27.35
CA LYS A 525 10.09 15.82 28.37
C LYS A 525 9.43 15.57 29.74
N GLY A 526 8.45 14.66 29.80
CA GLY A 526 7.69 14.34 31.01
C GLY A 526 6.47 15.23 31.23
N THR A 527 6.10 16.07 30.26
CA THR A 527 4.90 16.90 30.34
C THR A 527 3.68 16.00 30.15
N VAL A 528 2.79 15.92 31.14
CA VAL A 528 1.50 15.24 31.00
C VAL A 528 0.54 16.16 30.24
N LEU A 529 0.00 15.67 29.13
CA LEU A 529 -0.79 16.41 28.15
C LEU A 529 -2.30 16.13 28.25
N SER A 530 -2.70 15.05 28.92
CA SER A 530 -4.11 14.69 29.12
C SER A 530 -4.38 14.14 30.53
N GLU A 531 -5.66 13.95 30.86
CA GLU A 531 -6.07 13.21 32.06
C GLU A 531 -5.93 11.69 31.87
N PHE A 532 -5.94 10.92 32.98
CA PHE A 532 -5.92 9.45 32.98
C PHE A 532 -7.32 8.87 32.72
N VAL A 533 -7.81 9.05 31.50
CA VAL A 533 -9.19 8.69 31.12
C VAL A 533 -9.26 7.60 30.05
N TYR A 534 -8.16 7.29 29.38
CA TYR A 534 -8.15 6.34 28.27
C TYR A 534 -7.99 4.91 28.76
N GLN A 535 -8.79 4.00 28.25
CA GLN A 535 -8.62 2.55 28.45
C GLN A 535 -7.65 1.96 27.43
N ASP A 536 -7.57 2.56 26.24
CA ASP A 536 -6.62 2.17 25.20
C ASP A 536 -6.16 3.38 24.37
N VAL A 537 -4.93 3.29 23.88
CA VAL A 537 -4.24 4.32 23.09
C VAL A 537 -3.42 3.63 22.02
N SER A 538 -3.68 3.96 20.75
CA SER A 538 -2.88 3.52 19.61
C SER A 538 -1.64 4.39 19.41
N ASN A 539 -0.66 3.89 18.66
CA ASN A 539 0.50 4.69 18.24
C ASN A 539 0.04 5.88 17.39
N PHE A 540 0.82 6.97 17.44
CA PHE A 540 0.65 8.11 16.56
C PHE A 540 1.03 7.73 15.11
N GLN A 541 0.17 8.11 14.17
CA GLN A 541 0.37 8.03 12.73
C GLN A 541 -0.13 9.34 12.13
N ASP A 542 0.72 10.04 11.37
CA ASP A 542 0.42 11.36 10.80
C ASP A 542 -0.12 12.36 11.84
N ASP A 543 0.58 12.49 12.98
CA ASP A 543 0.23 13.36 14.12
C ASP A 543 -1.11 13.01 14.83
N LEU A 544 -1.74 11.87 14.51
CA LEU A 544 -3.00 11.40 15.10
C LEU A 544 -2.83 10.07 15.84
N ALA A 545 -3.48 9.93 16.99
CA ALA A 545 -3.63 8.64 17.68
C ALA A 545 -5.10 8.34 17.97
N SER A 546 -5.52 7.08 17.78
CA SER A 546 -6.83 6.62 18.24
C SER A 546 -6.80 6.37 19.74
N VAL A 547 -7.81 6.83 20.46
CA VAL A 547 -8.01 6.56 21.89
C VAL A 547 -9.42 6.07 22.17
N SER A 548 -9.54 5.18 23.14
CA SER A 548 -10.81 4.74 23.70
C SER A 548 -10.94 5.19 25.15
N ASP A 549 -12.01 5.90 25.50
CA ASP A 549 -12.43 6.10 26.89
C ASP A 549 -13.53 5.07 27.26
N THR A 550 -14.16 5.23 28.43
CA THR A 550 -15.20 4.28 28.90
C THR A 550 -16.51 4.29 28.09
N LYS A 551 -16.68 5.24 27.17
CA LYS A 551 -17.92 5.45 26.41
C LYS A 551 -17.70 5.43 24.90
N GLN A 552 -16.56 5.93 24.44
CA GLN A 552 -16.34 6.27 23.04
C GLN A 552 -14.88 6.17 22.61
N THR A 553 -14.71 5.99 21.31
CA THR A 553 -13.43 5.98 20.61
C THR A 553 -13.32 7.19 19.68
N TYR A 554 -12.18 7.86 19.66
CA TYR A 554 -11.95 9.06 18.83
C TYR A 554 -10.45 9.32 18.62
N PHE A 555 -10.12 10.21 17.68
CA PHE A 555 -8.74 10.64 17.47
C PHE A 555 -8.34 11.76 18.45
N ILE A 556 -7.09 11.73 18.89
CA ILE A 556 -6.41 12.84 19.54
C ILE A 556 -5.26 13.34 18.67
N ASP A 557 -4.93 14.62 18.81
CA ASP A 557 -3.74 15.22 18.24
C ASP A 557 -2.53 15.10 19.18
N ARG A 558 -1.36 15.56 18.73
CA ARG A 558 -0.14 15.58 19.54
C ARG A 558 -0.24 16.46 20.78
N SER A 559 -1.24 17.31 20.95
CA SER A 559 -1.45 18.01 22.23
C SER A 559 -2.15 17.14 23.27
N GLY A 560 -2.51 15.89 22.94
CA GLY A 560 -3.28 15.00 23.81
C GLY A 560 -4.76 15.35 23.87
N LYS A 561 -5.22 16.29 23.03
CA LYS A 561 -6.61 16.74 22.96
C LYS A 561 -7.33 16.08 21.80
N PRO A 562 -8.68 15.98 21.84
CA PRO A 562 -9.46 15.48 20.72
C PRO A 562 -9.09 16.21 19.43
N ALA A 563 -8.73 15.46 18.39
CA ALA A 563 -8.33 16.02 17.11
C ALA A 563 -9.51 16.76 16.47
N PRO A 564 -9.35 18.02 16.05
CA PRO A 564 -10.43 18.78 15.45
C PRO A 564 -10.83 18.21 14.09
N GLY A 565 -12.13 18.20 13.80
CA GLY A 565 -12.67 17.74 12.50
C GLY A 565 -12.75 16.22 12.34
N PHE A 566 -12.70 15.47 13.45
CA PHE A 566 -12.90 14.02 13.46
C PHE A 566 -14.12 13.62 14.32
N PRO A 567 -14.87 12.58 13.92
CA PRO A 567 -16.04 12.11 14.66
C PRO A 567 -15.64 11.32 15.91
N ARG A 568 -16.63 11.08 16.78
CA ARG A 568 -16.52 10.17 17.92
C ARG A 568 -17.46 8.99 17.74
N PHE A 569 -17.03 7.81 18.14
CA PHE A 569 -17.78 6.56 17.98
C PHE A 569 -18.13 6.00 19.34
N SER A 570 -19.40 5.66 19.57
CA SER A 570 -19.79 4.99 20.82
C SER A 570 -19.28 3.56 20.85
N GLY A 571 -18.65 3.16 21.95
CA GLY A 571 -17.97 1.88 22.08
C GLY A 571 -16.46 2.03 22.17
N SER A 572 -15.78 0.88 22.30
CA SER A 572 -14.34 0.79 22.48
C SER A 572 -13.73 0.12 21.25
N GLY A 573 -12.56 0.59 20.82
CA GLY A 573 -11.89 0.03 19.65
C GLY A 573 -10.80 0.92 19.11
N THR A 574 -10.57 0.82 17.81
CA THR A 574 -9.49 1.53 17.12
C THR A 574 -10.00 2.24 15.87
N LEU A 575 -9.37 3.39 15.59
CA LEU A 575 -9.59 4.18 14.39
C LEU A 575 -8.26 4.29 13.62
N THR A 576 -8.35 4.20 12.31
CA THR A 576 -7.21 4.41 11.41
C THR A 576 -7.62 5.35 10.30
N LEU A 577 -6.86 6.41 10.07
CA LEU A 577 -7.06 7.30 8.93
C LEU A 577 -6.43 6.64 7.70
N VAL A 578 -7.24 5.94 6.91
CA VAL A 578 -6.74 5.13 5.77
C VAL A 578 -6.54 5.97 4.51
N GLN A 579 -7.23 7.11 4.41
CA GLN A 579 -7.00 8.17 3.43
C GLN A 579 -7.41 9.50 4.04
N LYS A 580 -7.05 10.61 3.40
CA LYS A 580 -7.32 11.99 3.86
C LYS A 580 -8.71 12.16 4.49
N ASP A 581 -9.77 11.65 3.85
CA ASP A 581 -11.16 11.81 4.30
C ASP A 581 -11.87 10.50 4.64
N LEU A 582 -11.15 9.39 4.83
CA LEU A 582 -11.74 8.08 5.13
C LEU A 582 -11.13 7.45 6.38
N ILE A 583 -11.98 7.13 7.34
CA ILE A 583 -11.64 6.54 8.63
C ILE A 583 -12.11 5.10 8.63
N LYS A 584 -11.17 4.16 8.82
CA LYS A 584 -11.47 2.77 9.15
C LYS A 584 -11.72 2.71 10.65
N ALA A 585 -12.94 2.35 11.04
CA ALA A 585 -13.37 2.26 12.43
C ALA A 585 -13.67 0.80 12.78
N PHE A 586 -12.91 0.25 13.73
CA PHE A 586 -13.14 -1.07 14.30
C PHE A 586 -13.64 -0.90 15.73
N ILE A 587 -14.96 -0.80 15.89
CA ILE A 587 -15.61 -0.41 17.14
C ILE A 587 -16.45 -1.57 17.63
N ASP A 588 -16.23 -1.98 18.89
CA ASP A 588 -16.87 -3.15 19.51
C ASP A 588 -16.83 -4.37 18.58
N GLN A 589 -15.66 -4.63 17.96
CA GLN A 589 -15.45 -5.76 17.05
C GLN A 589 -16.27 -5.71 15.74
N ARG A 590 -16.73 -4.53 15.31
CA ARG A 590 -17.40 -4.33 14.02
C ARG A 590 -16.66 -3.32 13.16
N LEU A 591 -16.47 -3.67 11.90
CA LEU A 591 -15.79 -2.84 10.91
C LEU A 591 -16.78 -1.87 10.23
N SER A 592 -16.40 -0.61 10.15
CA SER A 592 -17.05 0.39 9.31
C SER A 592 -16.03 1.36 8.71
N TYR A 593 -16.41 2.00 7.62
CA TYR A 593 -15.70 3.09 6.97
C TYR A 593 -16.56 4.33 7.01
N VAL A 594 -16.02 5.41 7.55
CA VAL A 594 -16.75 6.64 7.85
C VAL A 594 -15.92 7.83 7.38
N ASN A 595 -16.57 8.85 6.83
CA ASN A 595 -15.87 10.07 6.46
C ASN A 595 -15.64 10.97 7.70
N ARG A 596 -14.90 12.08 7.52
CA ARG A 596 -14.62 13.03 8.60
C ARG A 596 -15.87 13.68 9.22
N ASP A 597 -16.96 13.78 8.46
CA ASP A 597 -18.22 14.33 8.95
C ASP A 597 -19.04 13.30 9.77
N GLY A 598 -18.56 12.08 9.90
CA GLY A 598 -19.27 11.00 10.60
C GLY A 598 -20.30 10.26 9.73
N VAL A 599 -20.32 10.50 8.41
CA VAL A 599 -21.18 9.78 7.47
C VAL A 599 -20.59 8.40 7.20
N VAL A 600 -21.41 7.36 7.47
CA VAL A 600 -21.04 5.97 7.16
C VAL A 600 -20.99 5.77 5.65
N ILE A 601 -19.79 5.50 5.15
CA ILE A 601 -19.53 5.16 3.75
C ILE A 601 -19.81 3.67 3.50
N TRP A 602 -19.43 2.83 4.46
CA TRP A 602 -19.71 1.40 4.45
C TRP A 602 -19.70 0.86 5.87
N GLN A 603 -20.49 -0.17 6.14
CA GLN A 603 -20.43 -0.91 7.41
C GLN A 603 -20.75 -2.38 7.17
N GLN A 604 -20.18 -3.23 8.02
CA GLN A 604 -20.46 -4.65 8.03
C GLN A 604 -21.97 -4.92 8.18
N ASN A 605 -22.50 -5.90 7.44
CA ASN A 605 -23.93 -6.21 7.47
C ASN A 605 -24.33 -6.87 8.79
N THR A 606 -25.50 -6.48 9.29
CA THR A 606 -26.17 -7.09 10.46
C THR A 606 -27.30 -8.04 10.07
N VAL A 607 -27.55 -8.20 8.77
CA VAL A 607 -28.59 -9.10 8.25
C VAL A 607 -27.95 -10.05 7.25
N ILE A 608 -28.14 -11.35 7.49
CA ILE A 608 -27.71 -12.45 6.63
C ILE A 608 -28.96 -12.98 5.92
N PRO A 609 -29.18 -12.65 4.64
CA PRO A 609 -30.32 -13.19 3.91
C PRO A 609 -30.15 -14.69 3.67
N LEU A 610 -31.22 -15.45 3.88
CA LEU A 610 -31.31 -16.87 3.50
C LEU A 610 -32.25 -17.02 2.29
N LYS A 611 -32.75 -18.24 2.01
CA LYS A 611 -33.83 -18.39 1.03
C LYS A 611 -35.09 -17.71 1.56
N SER A 612 -35.62 -16.76 0.78
CA SER A 612 -36.88 -16.07 1.09
C SER A 612 -37.96 -17.08 1.53
N PRO A 613 -38.66 -16.82 2.66
CA PRO A 613 -38.71 -15.57 3.42
C PRO A 613 -37.67 -15.43 4.55
N PHE A 614 -36.74 -16.36 4.72
CA PHE A 614 -35.89 -16.43 5.92
C PHE A 614 -34.69 -15.47 5.88
N LEU A 615 -34.32 -14.97 7.06
CA LEU A 615 -33.07 -14.25 7.29
C LEU A 615 -32.59 -14.45 8.74
N VAL A 616 -31.29 -14.20 8.98
CA VAL A 616 -30.71 -14.10 10.32
C VAL A 616 -30.31 -12.65 10.56
N LYS A 617 -30.80 -12.05 11.63
CA LYS A 617 -30.49 -10.70 12.07
C LYS A 617 -29.56 -10.76 13.29
N GLU A 618 -28.54 -9.93 13.30
CA GLU A 618 -27.65 -9.71 14.43
C GLU A 618 -28.22 -8.69 15.40
N GLU A 619 -28.15 -9.00 16.69
CA GLU A 619 -28.45 -8.09 17.78
C GLU A 619 -27.24 -7.94 18.71
N LYS A 620 -27.06 -6.76 19.31
CA LYS A 620 -25.94 -6.44 20.21
C LYS A 620 -26.40 -6.38 21.65
N TYR A 621 -25.66 -7.01 22.55
CA TYR A 621 -25.84 -6.95 24.00
C TYR A 621 -24.51 -6.57 24.67
N LYS A 622 -24.44 -5.35 25.21
CA LYS A 622 -23.25 -4.81 25.90
C LYS A 622 -23.66 -4.06 27.18
N PRO A 623 -23.95 -4.77 28.29
CA PRO A 623 -24.42 -4.15 29.53
C PRO A 623 -23.34 -3.36 30.27
N ASN A 624 -22.06 -3.71 30.09
CA ASN A 624 -20.90 -3.03 30.65
C ASN A 624 -19.67 -3.18 29.70
N PRO A 625 -18.52 -2.56 30.00
CA PRO A 625 -17.33 -2.65 29.14
C PRO A 625 -16.74 -4.06 28.97
N ASP A 626 -16.93 -4.93 29.97
CA ASP A 626 -16.30 -6.25 30.05
C ASP A 626 -17.16 -7.36 29.42
N TYR A 627 -18.38 -7.06 28.97
CA TYR A 627 -19.31 -8.04 28.43
C TYR A 627 -19.89 -7.58 27.09
N LEU A 628 -19.53 -8.25 26.00
CA LEU A 628 -19.97 -7.93 24.64
C LEU A 628 -20.45 -9.19 23.93
N VAL A 629 -21.73 -9.24 23.55
CA VAL A 629 -22.31 -10.37 22.81
C VAL A 629 -23.05 -9.87 21.59
N TYR A 630 -22.69 -10.40 20.43
CA TYR A 630 -23.51 -10.36 19.23
C TYR A 630 -24.24 -11.70 19.10
N TYR A 631 -25.57 -11.66 18.97
CA TYR A 631 -26.39 -12.87 18.96
C TYR A 631 -27.41 -12.87 17.80
N PRO A 632 -27.76 -14.05 17.27
CA PRO A 632 -28.67 -14.15 16.13
C PRO A 632 -30.15 -14.12 16.52
N GLN A 633 -30.96 -13.63 15.59
CA GLN A 633 -32.42 -13.73 15.56
C GLN A 633 -32.84 -14.25 14.18
N VAL A 634 -33.62 -15.32 14.13
CA VAL A 634 -34.24 -15.82 12.90
C VAL A 634 -35.53 -15.05 12.63
N GLU A 635 -35.73 -14.62 11.39
CA GLU A 635 -36.99 -14.06 10.90
C GLU A 635 -37.47 -14.81 9.65
N GLY A 636 -38.75 -14.61 9.31
CA GLY A 636 -39.38 -15.19 8.11
C GLY A 636 -40.17 -16.47 8.36
N MET A 637 -40.13 -17.03 9.57
CA MET A 637 -40.93 -18.21 9.93
C MET A 637 -42.43 -17.90 9.88
N THR A 638 -43.22 -18.83 9.32
CA THR A 638 -44.69 -18.71 9.24
C THR A 638 -45.32 -18.83 10.62
N ASP A 639 -44.86 -19.78 11.43
CA ASP A 639 -45.26 -19.89 12.84
C ASP A 639 -44.47 -18.88 13.69
N LYS A 640 -45.18 -17.84 14.15
CA LYS A 640 -44.58 -16.78 14.97
C LYS A 640 -44.28 -17.21 16.40
N ALA A 641 -45.02 -18.18 16.95
CA ALA A 641 -44.71 -18.72 18.27
C ALA A 641 -43.42 -19.55 18.20
N ALA A 642 -43.28 -20.39 17.17
CA ALA A 642 -42.04 -21.12 16.92
C ALA A 642 -40.84 -20.17 16.72
N GLN A 643 -41.01 -19.09 15.94
CA GLN A 643 -39.98 -18.06 15.77
C GLN A 643 -39.54 -17.43 17.10
N GLN A 644 -40.49 -17.07 17.95
CA GLN A 644 -40.21 -16.48 19.26
C GLN A 644 -39.48 -17.46 20.19
N MET A 645 -39.85 -18.74 20.17
CA MET A 645 -39.15 -19.79 20.93
C MET A 645 -37.72 -19.97 20.45
N VAL A 646 -37.52 -20.10 19.13
CA VAL A 646 -36.19 -20.18 18.50
C VAL A 646 -35.33 -19.00 18.93
N ASN A 647 -35.84 -17.78 18.79
CA ASN A 647 -35.09 -16.56 19.09
C ASN A 647 -34.80 -16.38 20.59
N SER A 648 -35.70 -16.84 21.46
CA SER A 648 -35.45 -16.87 22.91
C SER A 648 -34.34 -17.86 23.25
N LYS A 649 -34.33 -19.03 22.62
CA LYS A 649 -33.29 -20.05 22.83
C LYS A 649 -31.94 -19.62 22.27
N LEU A 650 -31.89 -19.01 21.09
CA LEU A 650 -30.67 -18.43 20.52
C LEU A 650 -30.04 -17.38 21.44
N LYS A 651 -30.88 -16.51 22.01
CA LYS A 651 -30.44 -15.49 22.98
C LYS A 651 -29.83 -16.13 24.24
N GLU A 652 -30.49 -17.17 24.79
CA GLU A 652 -29.98 -17.93 25.93
C GLU A 652 -28.64 -18.62 25.62
N MET A 653 -28.58 -19.36 24.50
CA MET A 653 -27.39 -20.10 24.07
C MET A 653 -26.20 -19.18 23.80
N SER A 654 -26.45 -17.96 23.31
CA SER A 654 -25.43 -16.91 23.09
C SER A 654 -24.93 -16.26 24.38
N GLN A 655 -25.37 -16.72 25.56
CA GLN A 655 -25.01 -16.16 26.86
C GLN A 655 -25.53 -14.73 27.10
N VAL A 656 -26.66 -14.35 26.50
CA VAL A 656 -27.30 -13.07 26.83
C VAL A 656 -28.09 -13.23 28.13
N LYS A 657 -27.52 -12.72 29.21
CA LYS A 657 -28.05 -12.82 30.58
C LYS A 657 -27.77 -11.54 31.37
N PRO A 658 -28.53 -11.23 32.43
CA PRO A 658 -28.22 -10.10 33.30
C PRO A 658 -26.79 -10.20 33.86
N ILE A 659 -26.02 -9.11 33.73
CA ILE A 659 -24.63 -9.03 34.17
C ILE A 659 -24.53 -8.03 35.33
N PRO A 660 -23.85 -8.39 36.44
CA PRO A 660 -23.60 -7.47 37.54
C PRO A 660 -22.66 -6.33 37.11
N GLY A 661 -22.58 -5.26 37.91
CA GLY A 661 -21.80 -4.07 37.56
C GLY A 661 -20.32 -4.35 37.29
N LYS A 662 -19.56 -4.73 38.32
CA LYS A 662 -18.12 -5.04 38.22
C LYS A 662 -17.92 -6.54 38.02
N LEU A 663 -17.11 -6.91 37.02
CA LEU A 663 -16.68 -8.29 36.77
C LEU A 663 -15.20 -8.48 37.12
N ASP A 664 -14.82 -9.72 37.38
CA ASP A 664 -13.44 -10.21 37.50
C ASP A 664 -12.98 -10.96 36.23
N TYR A 665 -13.75 -10.85 35.15
CA TYR A 665 -13.48 -11.41 33.83
C TYR A 665 -14.05 -10.50 32.74
N SER A 666 -13.59 -10.68 31.51
CA SER A 666 -14.29 -10.23 30.32
C SER A 666 -14.90 -11.41 29.54
N TYR A 667 -16.02 -11.17 28.88
CA TYR A 667 -16.66 -12.11 27.98
C TYR A 667 -16.96 -11.43 26.65
N SER A 668 -16.52 -12.06 25.57
CA SER A 668 -16.94 -11.70 24.21
C SER A 668 -17.65 -12.89 23.57
N GLY A 669 -18.71 -12.63 22.79
CA GLY A 669 -19.44 -13.66 22.06
C GLY A 669 -19.92 -13.16 20.71
N ASP A 670 -19.91 -14.04 19.71
CA ASP A 670 -20.36 -13.77 18.35
C ASP A 670 -21.01 -15.04 17.75
N PHE A 671 -21.48 -14.94 16.51
CA PHE A 671 -22.03 -16.05 15.77
C PHE A 671 -21.73 -15.98 14.27
N GLU A 672 -21.81 -17.14 13.64
CA GLU A 672 -21.78 -17.29 12.19
C GLU A 672 -22.72 -18.40 11.70
N VAL A 673 -23.07 -18.36 10.42
CA VAL A 673 -23.78 -19.47 9.76
C VAL A 673 -22.74 -20.52 9.40
N ALA A 674 -22.78 -21.67 10.08
CA ALA A 674 -21.86 -22.78 9.85
C ALA A 674 -22.35 -23.69 8.70
N PHE A 675 -23.67 -23.88 8.60
CA PHE A 675 -24.27 -24.64 7.52
C PHE A 675 -25.69 -24.15 7.24
N TYR A 676 -26.05 -24.01 5.96
CA TYR A 676 -27.41 -23.70 5.56
C TYR A 676 -27.78 -24.44 4.29
N LYS A 677 -28.82 -25.28 4.36
CA LYS A 677 -29.34 -26.00 3.20
C LYS A 677 -30.83 -26.27 3.34
N GLN A 678 -31.58 -25.84 2.32
CA GLN A 678 -33.05 -25.92 2.29
C GLN A 678 -33.69 -25.28 3.53
N ASN A 679 -34.14 -26.10 4.48
CA ASN A 679 -34.83 -25.66 5.69
C ASN A 679 -33.96 -25.80 6.95
N LEU A 680 -32.78 -26.42 6.85
CA LEU A 680 -31.85 -26.56 7.96
C LEU A 680 -30.90 -25.37 8.02
N LEU A 681 -30.96 -24.65 9.14
CA LEU A 681 -30.01 -23.59 9.48
C LEU A 681 -29.19 -24.04 10.69
N GLU A 682 -27.87 -24.05 10.55
CA GLU A 682 -26.93 -24.27 11.63
C GLU A 682 -26.15 -22.98 11.91
N LEU A 683 -26.22 -22.52 13.16
CA LEU A 683 -25.50 -21.36 13.65
C LEU A 683 -24.43 -21.81 14.64
N GLU A 684 -23.17 -21.45 14.38
CA GLU A 684 -22.11 -21.55 15.36
C GLU A 684 -22.18 -20.33 16.29
N LEU A 685 -22.38 -20.58 17.58
CA LEU A 685 -22.35 -19.58 18.64
C LEU A 685 -21.02 -19.73 19.38
N ASN A 686 -20.16 -18.73 19.26
CA ASN A 686 -18.83 -18.75 19.84
C ASN A 686 -18.69 -17.68 20.93
N GLY A 687 -17.77 -17.91 21.85
CA GLY A 687 -17.43 -16.95 22.87
C GLY A 687 -16.05 -17.16 23.47
N TYR A 688 -15.61 -16.20 24.26
CA TYR A 688 -14.32 -16.21 24.92
C TYR A 688 -14.46 -15.58 26.30
N HIS A 689 -14.29 -16.41 27.33
CA HIS A 689 -14.32 -16.02 28.73
C HIS A 689 -12.91 -15.84 29.26
N TYR A 690 -12.51 -14.61 29.58
CA TYR A 690 -11.17 -14.28 30.06
C TYR A 690 -11.20 -13.77 31.50
N PRO A 691 -10.89 -14.61 32.50
CA PRO A 691 -10.64 -14.13 33.86
C PRO A 691 -9.44 -13.17 33.87
N PHE A 692 -9.57 -12.02 34.51
CA PHE A 692 -8.49 -11.04 34.53
C PHE A 692 -7.25 -11.60 35.25
N GLY A 693 -6.09 -11.43 34.64
CA GLY A 693 -4.81 -11.96 35.15
C GLY A 693 -4.56 -13.44 34.85
N ALA A 694 -5.49 -14.16 34.19
CA ALA A 694 -5.24 -15.52 33.73
C ALA A 694 -4.23 -15.54 32.57
N ALA A 695 -3.51 -16.64 32.40
CA ALA A 695 -2.57 -16.82 31.28
C ALA A 695 -3.27 -16.82 29.92
N HIS A 696 -4.50 -17.35 29.87
CA HIS A 696 -5.39 -17.30 28.72
C HIS A 696 -6.84 -17.43 29.20
N GLY A 697 -7.79 -17.02 28.36
CA GLY A 697 -9.21 -17.27 28.55
C GLY A 697 -9.62 -18.64 28.05
N MET A 698 -10.91 -18.97 28.19
CA MET A 698 -11.51 -20.22 27.74
C MET A 698 -12.51 -19.93 26.63
N PRO A 699 -12.32 -20.46 25.42
CA PRO A 699 -13.31 -20.32 24.36
C PRO A 699 -14.52 -21.21 24.64
N THR A 700 -15.70 -20.75 24.23
CA THR A 700 -16.94 -21.51 24.21
C THR A 700 -17.40 -21.66 22.77
N LYS A 701 -18.02 -22.80 22.45
CA LYS A 701 -18.55 -23.12 21.13
C LYS A 701 -19.78 -24.00 21.29
N THR A 702 -20.89 -23.58 20.71
CA THR A 702 -22.16 -24.32 20.69
C THR A 702 -22.83 -24.14 19.34
N TYR A 703 -23.48 -25.17 18.82
CA TYR A 703 -24.23 -25.10 17.56
C TYR A 703 -25.73 -25.13 17.82
N ALA A 704 -26.46 -24.23 17.16
CA ALA A 704 -27.91 -24.27 17.10
C ALA A 704 -28.33 -24.78 15.72
N ILE A 705 -28.86 -26.01 15.67
CA ILE A 705 -29.27 -26.69 14.43
C ILE A 705 -30.80 -26.64 14.34
N ILE A 706 -31.32 -25.80 13.45
CA ILE A 706 -32.72 -25.33 13.46
C ILE A 706 -33.41 -25.74 12.17
N ASN A 707 -34.58 -26.34 12.28
CA ASN A 707 -35.53 -26.43 11.17
C ASN A 707 -36.34 -25.13 11.08
N LEU A 708 -36.10 -24.35 10.03
CA LEU A 708 -36.73 -23.04 9.82
C LEU A 708 -38.24 -23.11 9.57
N VAL A 709 -38.80 -24.27 9.24
CA VAL A 709 -40.25 -24.41 8.96
C VAL A 709 -41.06 -24.50 10.25
N ASN A 710 -40.60 -25.29 11.23
CA ASN A 710 -41.34 -25.58 12.46
C ASN A 710 -40.64 -25.11 13.74
N GLY A 711 -39.39 -24.64 13.65
CA GLY A 711 -38.60 -24.16 14.77
C GLY A 711 -37.97 -25.23 15.64
N HIS A 712 -37.99 -26.50 15.21
CA HIS A 712 -37.35 -27.58 15.95
C HIS A 712 -35.83 -27.37 15.99
N MET A 713 -35.25 -27.30 17.19
CA MET A 713 -33.80 -27.32 17.41
C MET A 713 -33.34 -28.74 17.73
N TYR A 714 -32.54 -29.33 16.85
CA TYR A 714 -32.13 -30.73 16.97
C TYR A 714 -31.04 -30.92 18.03
N THR A 715 -31.24 -31.91 18.89
CA THR A 715 -30.22 -32.49 19.77
C THR A 715 -29.57 -33.70 19.10
N LEU A 716 -28.45 -34.18 19.64
CA LEU A 716 -27.72 -35.32 19.08
C LEU A 716 -28.62 -36.55 18.90
N LYS A 717 -29.50 -36.81 19.87
CA LYS A 717 -30.43 -37.93 19.85
C LYS A 717 -31.42 -37.88 18.68
N ASP A 718 -31.83 -36.69 18.25
CA ASP A 718 -32.86 -36.52 17.21
C ASP A 718 -32.40 -36.97 15.82
N LEU A 719 -31.09 -37.13 15.62
CA LEU A 719 -30.51 -37.60 14.36
C LEU A 719 -30.71 -39.11 14.15
N PHE A 720 -30.97 -39.88 15.20
CA PHE A 720 -30.88 -41.34 15.16
C PHE A 720 -32.23 -42.05 15.28
N LYS A 721 -32.29 -43.32 14.83
CA LYS A 721 -33.50 -44.13 14.87
C LYS A 721 -33.91 -44.42 16.33
N PRO A 722 -35.21 -44.47 16.65
CA PRO A 722 -35.65 -44.88 17.98
C PRO A 722 -35.07 -46.25 18.36
N GLY A 723 -34.44 -46.33 19.54
CA GLY A 723 -33.83 -47.56 20.04
C GLY A 723 -32.41 -47.86 19.54
N SER A 724 -31.83 -47.06 18.63
CA SER A 724 -30.42 -47.21 18.26
C SER A 724 -29.51 -46.78 19.41
N ASP A 725 -28.44 -47.54 19.67
CA ASP A 725 -27.42 -47.20 20.67
C ASP A 725 -26.34 -46.28 20.07
N TYR A 726 -26.77 -45.09 19.62
CA TYR A 726 -25.89 -44.15 18.92
C TYR A 726 -24.69 -43.72 19.78
N VAL A 727 -24.84 -43.63 21.10
CA VAL A 727 -23.75 -43.29 22.02
C VAL A 727 -22.63 -44.31 21.91
N LYS A 728 -22.97 -45.61 21.97
CA LYS A 728 -21.99 -46.69 21.86
C LYS A 728 -21.34 -46.73 20.48
N GLU A 729 -22.12 -46.65 19.41
CA GLU A 729 -21.61 -46.74 18.05
C GLU A 729 -20.68 -45.57 17.70
N LEU A 730 -21.10 -44.33 17.97
CA LEU A 730 -20.26 -43.15 17.76
C LEU A 730 -19.03 -43.17 18.66
N SER A 731 -19.15 -43.65 19.91
CA SER A 731 -17.99 -43.81 20.78
C SER A 731 -16.96 -44.78 20.23
N SER A 732 -17.43 -45.87 19.62
CA SER A 732 -16.56 -46.85 18.99
C SER A 732 -15.81 -46.27 17.79
N ILE A 733 -16.49 -45.47 16.95
CA ILE A 733 -15.89 -44.81 15.79
C ILE A 733 -14.82 -43.80 16.24
N VAL A 734 -15.14 -42.90 17.18
CA VAL A 734 -14.17 -41.91 17.69
C VAL A 734 -12.98 -42.59 18.38
N GLY A 735 -13.23 -43.61 19.21
CA GLY A 735 -12.16 -44.37 19.85
C GLY A 735 -11.22 -45.07 18.85
N LYS A 736 -11.78 -45.55 17.73
CA LYS A 736 -11.00 -46.11 16.62
C LYS A 736 -10.16 -45.02 15.92
N GLN A 737 -10.75 -43.87 15.62
CA GLN A 737 -10.05 -42.73 15.01
C GLN A 737 -8.85 -42.29 15.88
N ILE A 738 -9.06 -42.11 17.18
CA ILE A 738 -7.98 -41.75 18.13
C ILE A 738 -6.84 -42.76 18.12
N LYS A 739 -7.17 -44.05 18.00
CA LYS A 739 -6.19 -45.14 18.04
C LYS A 739 -5.42 -45.33 16.73
N GLU A 740 -6.09 -45.16 15.60
CA GLU A 740 -5.58 -45.57 14.27
C GLU A 740 -5.12 -44.40 13.41
N ASP A 741 -5.62 -43.18 13.64
CA ASP A 741 -5.31 -42.02 12.82
C ASP A 741 -4.26 -41.12 13.50
N PRO A 742 -3.04 -40.99 12.93
CA PRO A 742 -1.97 -40.17 13.49
C PRO A 742 -2.34 -38.70 13.68
N GLN A 743 -3.35 -38.17 12.98
CA GLN A 743 -3.76 -36.79 13.15
C GLN A 743 -4.24 -36.49 14.58
N TYR A 744 -4.72 -37.50 15.31
CA TYR A 744 -5.23 -37.37 16.68
C TYR A 744 -4.20 -37.72 17.75
N SER A 745 -2.90 -37.76 17.42
CA SER A 745 -1.83 -38.11 18.38
C SER A 745 -1.69 -37.12 19.56
N TYR A 746 -2.35 -35.96 19.49
CA TYR A 746 -2.39 -34.97 20.56
C TYR A 746 -3.40 -35.28 21.66
N VAL A 747 -4.29 -36.27 21.47
CA VAL A 747 -5.25 -36.70 22.49
C VAL A 747 -4.51 -37.35 23.65
N PHE A 748 -4.87 -36.99 24.88
CA PHE A 748 -4.21 -37.53 26.07
C PHE A 748 -4.44 -39.04 26.17
N PRO A 749 -3.39 -39.86 26.33
CA PRO A 749 -3.53 -41.29 26.49
C PRO A 749 -4.50 -41.66 27.62
N GLY A 750 -5.54 -42.45 27.32
CA GLY A 750 -6.53 -42.91 28.29
C GLY A 750 -7.59 -41.89 28.73
N SER A 751 -7.59 -40.67 28.20
CA SER A 751 -8.57 -39.63 28.55
C SER A 751 -9.96 -39.87 27.92
N TYR A 752 -10.01 -40.48 26.74
CA TYR A 752 -11.24 -40.73 26.02
C TYR A 752 -11.95 -42.00 26.55
N THR A 753 -13.14 -41.83 27.14
CA THR A 753 -13.95 -42.93 27.71
C THR A 753 -15.26 -43.17 26.97
N GLY A 754 -15.49 -42.49 25.85
CA GLY A 754 -16.74 -42.48 25.10
C GLY A 754 -17.37 -41.08 25.04
N ILE A 755 -18.39 -40.92 24.20
CA ILE A 755 -19.16 -39.67 24.09
C ILE A 755 -20.29 -39.66 25.12
N ARG A 756 -20.81 -38.46 25.44
CA ARG A 756 -22.04 -38.31 26.22
C ARG A 756 -23.28 -38.38 25.31
N PRO A 757 -24.48 -38.70 25.85
CA PRO A 757 -25.74 -38.61 25.09
C PRO A 757 -26.02 -37.23 24.49
N ASP A 758 -25.54 -36.17 25.15
CA ASP A 758 -25.63 -34.78 24.74
C ASP A 758 -24.28 -34.22 24.25
N GLN A 759 -23.40 -35.08 23.70
CA GLN A 759 -22.10 -34.64 23.19
C GLN A 759 -22.28 -33.48 22.20
N PRO A 760 -21.54 -32.38 22.38
CA PRO A 760 -21.55 -31.28 21.43
C PRO A 760 -21.19 -31.74 20.01
N PHE A 761 -21.98 -31.28 19.05
CA PHE A 761 -21.84 -31.68 17.66
C PHE A 761 -22.28 -30.58 16.71
N PHE A 762 -21.88 -30.73 15.46
CA PHE A 762 -22.38 -29.96 14.34
C PHE A 762 -22.46 -30.86 13.10
N VAL A 763 -23.13 -30.40 12.04
CA VAL A 763 -23.31 -31.20 10.83
C VAL A 763 -22.83 -30.47 9.59
N THR A 764 -22.34 -31.25 8.64
CA THR A 764 -22.10 -30.79 7.28
C THR A 764 -22.99 -31.56 6.34
N GLU A 765 -22.92 -31.28 5.05
CA GLU A 765 -23.73 -31.97 4.07
C GLU A 765 -23.59 -33.51 4.16
N ASN A 766 -22.43 -34.05 4.50
CA ASN A 766 -22.16 -35.49 4.40
C ASN A 766 -21.68 -36.16 5.69
N ALA A 767 -21.57 -35.42 6.80
CA ALA A 767 -21.02 -35.96 8.04
C ALA A 767 -21.59 -35.24 9.27
N ILE A 768 -21.60 -35.98 10.39
CA ILE A 768 -21.68 -35.41 11.74
C ILE A 768 -20.27 -35.19 12.27
N HIS A 769 -20.07 -34.12 13.03
CA HIS A 769 -18.81 -33.78 13.66
C HIS A 769 -19.01 -33.70 15.16
N LEU A 770 -18.34 -34.56 15.92
CA LEU A 770 -18.38 -34.56 17.38
C LEU A 770 -17.16 -33.81 17.90
N TYR A 771 -17.35 -32.88 18.81
CA TYR A 771 -16.24 -32.11 19.35
C TYR A 771 -16.18 -32.12 20.87
N PHE A 772 -14.98 -31.87 21.38
CA PHE A 772 -14.64 -31.83 22.79
C PHE A 772 -14.14 -30.43 23.14
N SER A 773 -14.41 -29.97 24.35
CA SER A 773 -13.94 -28.66 24.81
C SER A 773 -12.42 -28.68 25.02
N PRO A 774 -11.74 -27.52 24.97
CA PRO A 774 -10.33 -27.44 25.35
C PRO A 774 -10.11 -28.05 26.73
N TYR A 775 -9.03 -28.81 26.90
CA TYR A 775 -8.68 -29.60 28.10
C TYR A 775 -9.55 -30.82 28.40
N GLU A 776 -10.63 -31.09 27.66
CA GLU A 776 -11.49 -32.24 27.96
C GLU A 776 -10.78 -33.58 27.70
N ILE A 777 -10.14 -33.72 26.54
CA ILE A 777 -9.36 -34.91 26.16
C ILE A 777 -7.99 -34.59 25.53
N ALA A 778 -7.65 -33.30 25.39
CA ALA A 778 -6.47 -32.83 24.67
C ALA A 778 -5.99 -31.49 25.25
N PRO A 779 -4.72 -31.08 25.03
CA PRO A 779 -4.22 -29.78 25.52
C PRO A 779 -4.95 -28.61 24.84
N TYR A 780 -4.95 -27.44 25.48
CA TYR A 780 -5.59 -26.23 24.94
C TYR A 780 -5.15 -25.86 23.51
N ALA A 781 -3.88 -26.12 23.17
CA ALA A 781 -3.35 -25.87 21.83
C ALA A 781 -4.05 -26.69 20.72
N ALA A 782 -4.70 -27.80 21.06
CA ALA A 782 -5.52 -28.58 20.13
C ALA A 782 -6.90 -27.94 19.86
N GLY A 783 -7.25 -26.85 20.56
CA GLY A 783 -8.53 -26.16 20.42
C GLY A 783 -9.70 -27.04 20.85
N PHE A 784 -10.65 -27.25 19.93
CA PHE A 784 -11.77 -28.19 20.09
C PHE A 784 -11.48 -29.46 19.29
N PRO A 785 -10.93 -30.54 19.90
CA PRO A 785 -10.74 -31.81 19.21
C PRO A 785 -12.04 -32.23 18.53
N THR A 786 -12.01 -32.39 17.21
CA THR A 786 -13.20 -32.63 16.39
C THR A 786 -13.02 -33.90 15.57
N PHE A 787 -14.03 -34.76 15.62
CA PHE A 787 -14.04 -36.07 14.99
C PHE A 787 -15.17 -36.13 13.97
N THR A 788 -14.78 -36.24 12.70
CA THR A 788 -15.71 -36.31 11.58
C THR A 788 -16.17 -37.75 11.37
N ILE A 789 -17.47 -37.96 11.36
CA ILE A 789 -18.10 -39.26 11.11
C ILE A 789 -19.00 -39.12 9.88
N PRO A 790 -18.58 -39.62 8.71
CA PRO A 790 -19.40 -39.61 7.51
C PRO A 790 -20.74 -40.30 7.74
N PHE A 791 -21.84 -39.72 7.25
CA PHE A 791 -23.17 -40.32 7.40
C PHE A 791 -23.27 -41.72 6.78
N VAL A 792 -22.43 -42.01 5.79
CA VAL A 792 -22.33 -43.34 5.18
C VAL A 792 -21.86 -44.41 6.15
N GLU A 793 -21.03 -44.08 7.15
CA GLU A 793 -20.53 -45.03 8.16
C GLU A 793 -21.57 -45.36 9.23
N ILE A 794 -22.54 -44.45 9.44
CA ILE A 794 -23.58 -44.58 10.47
C ILE A 794 -24.98 -44.75 9.85
N ARG A 795 -25.06 -45.16 8.58
CA ARG A 795 -26.31 -45.26 7.82
C ARG A 795 -27.33 -46.22 8.46
N ASP A 796 -26.85 -47.23 9.18
CA ASP A 796 -27.70 -48.20 9.85
C ASP A 796 -28.42 -47.63 11.07
N ILE A 797 -27.85 -46.61 11.72
CA ILE A 797 -28.37 -46.02 12.96
C ILE A 797 -28.97 -44.63 12.77
N ILE A 798 -28.52 -43.85 11.78
CA ILE A 798 -29.05 -42.52 11.49
C ILE A 798 -30.46 -42.62 10.88
N ASN A 799 -31.37 -41.73 11.29
CA ASN A 799 -32.76 -41.76 10.84
C ASN A 799 -32.93 -40.98 9.53
N THR A 800 -32.66 -41.62 8.40
CA THR A 800 -32.81 -41.01 7.07
C THR A 800 -34.26 -40.68 6.68
N ASP A 801 -35.24 -41.32 7.33
CA ASP A 801 -36.66 -40.99 7.18
C ASP A 801 -37.13 -39.92 8.18
N GLY A 802 -36.24 -39.53 9.10
CA GLY A 802 -36.50 -38.58 10.17
C GLY A 802 -36.59 -37.14 9.70
N GLU A 803 -37.11 -36.30 10.59
CA GLU A 803 -37.32 -34.87 10.32
C GLU A 803 -36.00 -34.13 10.04
N PHE A 804 -34.96 -34.40 10.85
CA PHE A 804 -33.62 -33.83 10.66
C PHE A 804 -33.10 -34.11 9.25
N TRP A 805 -33.10 -35.37 8.79
CA TRP A 805 -32.55 -35.72 7.49
C TRP A 805 -33.30 -35.04 6.34
N LYS A 806 -34.63 -35.06 6.39
CA LYS A 806 -35.52 -34.42 5.40
C LYS A 806 -35.43 -32.89 5.36
N SER A 807 -34.84 -32.26 6.37
CA SER A 807 -34.70 -30.79 6.42
C SER A 807 -33.65 -30.24 5.44
N PHE A 808 -32.71 -31.08 4.98
CA PHE A 808 -31.61 -30.68 4.09
C PHE A 808 -31.23 -31.68 2.99
N LYS A 809 -31.67 -32.94 3.09
CA LYS A 809 -31.49 -33.97 2.07
C LYS A 809 -32.84 -34.30 1.42
N VAL A 810 -32.84 -34.35 0.08
CA VAL A 810 -34.01 -34.74 -0.74
C VAL A 810 -34.15 -36.26 -0.75
#